data_AF-A0A968H904-F1
#
_entry.id   AF-A0A968H904-F1
#
_cell.length_a   1.000
_cell.length_b   1.000
_cell.length_c   1.000
_cell.angle_alpha   90.00
_cell.angle_beta   90.00
_cell.angle_gamma   90.00
#
_symmetry.space_group_name_H-M   'P 1'
#
loop_
_entity.id
_entity.type
_entity.pdbx_description
1 polymer ?
#
loop_
_entity_poly.entity_id
_entity_poly.type
_entity_poly.pdbx_seq_one_letter_code
_entity_poly.pdbx_strand_id
1 'polypeptide(L)'
;MTIFFFRRAERRAALRRSRAAYIMLRIHIIVIVVISFLWTFGGLFDIAYAIESQQNPASKKQQVTQQSAAPKQERPEEKFEKGIEEIIRHFDNIQKVQTDKERDDEKNKLKTKTQEINTLDADIRKQFADTEKKLKEAKLPAEILQRHYTFVKSYEDNLNELNRNIAALDKAKTKAEIDAEILKAKPFFEKITPPKRHQPLDPNNLPHKTPELKEYPITEKKAEKPLLLKEAQNSERQPIQVATTGSLSGLLAGATSGPNITRQTPPAASDLAETMEVQLTPEIRAKAQELENKPVKIYEWVRNTIEYEPYYGSLKGAQQTLDELAGNDLDQASLLLALLRAANIPARYVYGTIELPIDRLMNWIGVKDSMTAARILATNGIPGTLLTEGGQVKYAQFEHAWVEAYVDMFPSMGAMQRQASYWTPLDPSMKETESSDSLNVSKTVPFDETIYLNSGDDMPPVLSYIYKLKDYYNTNYDYNFMKIFHVSVKKKEEFGILLGTLPYEVISEQRNSEMPDTKRHKIRLGLTNDGIDTVSVTKAYPEITGKKVTLTYTPATTNDQAVIDRYGGLLHTPAYLISVRPEIKLDNTVVLTGPAMGLGSSLTLKTELTSPNMSPQRRDADITQGLSYAIGLPALHYSGLQLVSQIDRMRALEGTLYDSLNAMDIRAGELLHNIAIEYFGQLNNATRSIEGVMHVQNTKMPSIALISADATYTEVFGIPISPPIMKGLGIDAIRVASSPMPIDGDLNQRREFIKHRGLTSSYLEHKILENLLG
;
A
#
# COMPACT_ATOMS: atom_id res chain seq x y z
N MET A 1 25.69 -13.71 51.66
CA MET A 1 24.68 -12.75 51.16
C MET A 1 25.32 -11.60 50.36
N THR A 2 26.41 -11.01 50.84
CA THR A 2 27.12 -9.85 50.22
C THR A 2 27.72 -10.13 48.84
N ILE A 3 28.24 -11.35 48.59
CA ILE A 3 28.80 -11.76 47.29
C ILE A 3 27.72 -11.91 46.19
N PHE A 4 26.48 -12.25 46.57
CA PHE A 4 25.35 -12.39 45.64
C PHE A 4 24.83 -11.02 45.18
N PHE A 5 24.85 -10.02 46.07
CA PHE A 5 24.53 -8.63 45.73
C PHE A 5 25.61 -7.97 44.86
N PHE A 6 26.89 -8.25 45.12
CA PHE A 6 28.01 -7.74 44.31
C PHE A 6 27.98 -8.31 42.88
N ARG A 7 27.79 -9.63 42.71
CA ARG A 7 27.63 -10.25 41.39
C ARG A 7 26.40 -9.74 40.63
N ARG A 8 25.31 -9.39 41.33
CA ARG A 8 24.10 -8.81 40.72
C ARG A 8 24.31 -7.36 40.29
N ALA A 9 25.10 -6.59 41.04
CA ALA A 9 25.49 -5.23 40.70
C ALA A 9 26.46 -5.20 39.50
N GLU A 10 27.47 -6.08 39.48
CA GLU A 10 28.40 -6.23 38.35
C GLU A 10 27.69 -6.73 37.08
N ARG A 11 26.78 -7.71 37.18
CA ARG A 11 25.95 -8.12 36.04
C ARG A 11 25.07 -6.97 35.54
N ARG A 12 24.46 -6.17 36.42
CA ARG A 12 23.69 -4.98 36.02
C ARG A 12 24.56 -3.91 35.35
N ALA A 13 25.79 -3.71 35.81
CA ALA A 13 26.74 -2.78 35.21
C ALA A 13 27.26 -3.26 33.84
N ALA A 14 27.56 -4.56 33.71
CA ALA A 14 27.94 -5.19 32.43
C ALA A 14 26.77 -5.19 31.43
N LEU A 15 25.54 -5.47 31.88
CA LEU A 15 24.32 -5.33 31.09
C LEU A 15 24.12 -3.90 30.62
N ARG A 16 24.29 -2.88 31.49
CA ARG A 16 24.19 -1.46 31.11
C ARG A 16 25.22 -1.07 30.05
N ARG A 17 26.48 -1.51 30.16
CA ARG A 17 27.52 -1.26 29.15
C ARG A 17 27.23 -1.99 27.84
N SER A 18 26.77 -3.24 27.89
CA SER A 18 26.35 -3.99 26.68
C SER A 18 25.12 -3.37 26.00
N ARG A 19 24.20 -2.77 26.77
CA ARG A 19 22.99 -2.11 26.27
C ARG A 19 23.31 -0.80 25.56
N ALA A 20 24.17 0.04 26.14
CA ALA A 20 24.65 1.25 25.47
C ALA A 20 25.40 0.93 24.18
N ALA A 21 26.25 -0.10 24.18
CA ALA A 21 26.94 -0.58 22.98
C ALA A 21 25.96 -1.14 21.93
N TYR A 22 24.91 -1.86 22.35
CA TYR A 22 23.89 -2.41 21.46
C TYR A 22 22.99 -1.33 20.85
N ILE A 23 22.59 -0.32 21.62
CA ILE A 23 21.86 0.85 21.12
C ILE A 23 22.72 1.60 20.10
N MET A 24 24.00 1.85 20.41
CA MET A 24 24.95 2.46 19.48
C MET A 24 25.13 1.61 18.21
N LEU A 25 25.27 0.29 18.34
CA LEU A 25 25.38 -0.63 17.21
C LEU A 25 24.11 -0.63 16.35
N ARG A 26 22.91 -0.66 16.94
CA ARG A 26 21.64 -0.56 16.19
C ARG A 26 21.52 0.77 15.47
N ILE A 27 21.90 1.88 16.12
CA ILE A 27 21.94 3.20 15.50
C ILE A 27 22.91 3.20 14.30
N HIS A 28 24.12 2.65 14.46
CA HIS A 28 25.09 2.55 13.37
C HIS A 28 24.60 1.65 12.22
N ILE A 29 24.02 0.48 12.51
CA ILE A 29 23.48 -0.42 11.47
C ILE A 29 22.30 0.24 10.76
N ILE A 30 21.34 0.82 11.48
CA ILE A 30 20.17 1.47 10.88
C ILE A 30 20.62 2.61 9.98
N VAL A 31 21.54 3.47 10.43
CA VAL A 31 22.00 4.61 9.64
C VAL A 31 22.90 4.17 8.48
N ILE A 32 23.79 3.19 8.65
CA ILE A 32 24.60 2.66 7.55
C ILE A 32 23.71 1.98 6.52
N VAL A 33 22.74 1.16 6.94
CA VAL A 33 21.80 0.51 6.02
C VAL A 33 20.91 1.55 5.35
N VAL A 34 20.40 2.54 6.06
CA VAL A 34 19.54 3.57 5.48
C VAL A 34 20.31 4.51 4.55
N ILE A 35 21.49 5.02 4.95
CA ILE A 35 22.32 5.87 4.11
C ILE A 35 22.86 5.06 2.95
N SER A 36 23.33 3.84 3.15
CA SER A 36 23.74 2.97 2.05
C SER A 36 22.55 2.69 1.15
N PHE A 37 21.35 2.33 1.63
CA PHE A 37 20.21 2.10 0.74
C PHE A 37 19.74 3.37 -0.01
N LEU A 38 19.71 4.53 0.65
CA LEU A 38 19.39 5.82 0.02
C LEU A 38 20.47 6.28 -0.98
N TRP A 39 21.71 5.78 -0.86
CA TRP A 39 22.86 6.17 -1.69
C TRP A 39 23.30 5.10 -2.70
N THR A 40 23.03 3.81 -2.45
CA THR A 40 23.44 2.64 -3.26
C THR A 40 22.30 2.03 -4.05
N PHE A 41 21.02 2.14 -3.65
CA PHE A 41 19.90 1.77 -4.55
C PHE A 41 19.46 2.93 -5.46
N GLY A 42 19.99 4.13 -5.22
CA GLY A 42 20.14 5.17 -6.23
C GLY A 42 21.20 4.86 -7.30
N GLY A 43 21.79 3.66 -7.33
CA GLY A 43 22.89 3.33 -8.26
C GLY A 43 23.47 1.92 -8.15
N LEU A 44 22.64 0.87 -7.96
CA LEU A 44 23.13 -0.52 -8.02
C LEU A 44 23.22 -1.08 -9.46
N PHE A 45 22.74 -0.31 -10.45
CA PHE A 45 23.03 -0.52 -11.86
C PHE A 45 24.46 -0.06 -12.23
N ASP A 46 25.02 0.94 -11.53
CA ASP A 46 26.39 1.42 -11.78
C ASP A 46 27.50 0.54 -11.18
N ILE A 47 27.27 -0.12 -10.04
CA ILE A 47 28.33 -0.94 -9.41
C ILE A 47 28.55 -2.26 -10.17
N ALA A 48 27.50 -2.84 -10.76
CA ALA A 48 27.66 -4.01 -11.64
C ALA A 48 28.31 -3.61 -12.98
N TYR A 49 27.98 -2.44 -13.53
CA TYR A 49 28.56 -1.93 -14.77
C TYR A 49 30.04 -1.50 -14.61
N ALA A 50 30.43 -0.95 -13.45
CA ALA A 50 31.81 -0.56 -13.16
C ALA A 50 32.76 -1.76 -12.94
N ILE A 51 32.25 -2.90 -12.47
CA ILE A 51 33.06 -4.11 -12.27
C ILE A 51 33.18 -4.91 -13.58
N GLU A 52 32.15 -4.90 -14.44
CA GLU A 52 32.18 -5.60 -15.74
C GLU A 52 32.90 -4.79 -16.84
N SER A 53 32.86 -3.46 -16.79
CA SER A 53 33.59 -2.59 -17.74
C SER A 53 35.11 -2.51 -17.51
N GLN A 54 35.63 -2.95 -16.37
CA GLN A 54 37.08 -3.01 -16.12
C GLN A 54 37.75 -4.30 -16.61
N GLN A 55 36.98 -5.34 -16.96
CA GLN A 55 37.56 -6.63 -17.39
C GLN A 55 37.42 -6.95 -18.89
N ASN A 56 36.68 -6.14 -19.67
CA ASN A 56 36.64 -6.33 -21.12
C ASN A 56 36.22 -5.06 -21.88
N PRO A 57 37.16 -4.18 -22.29
CA PRO A 57 36.83 -2.98 -23.08
C PRO A 57 36.42 -3.29 -24.54
N ALA A 58 36.19 -4.56 -24.90
CA ALA A 58 36.01 -5.00 -26.27
C ALA A 58 34.93 -6.09 -26.44
N SER A 59 33.69 -5.88 -25.98
CA SER A 59 32.54 -6.59 -26.56
C SER A 59 31.19 -5.95 -26.18
N LYS A 60 30.41 -5.64 -27.22
CA LYS A 60 29.00 -5.19 -27.23
C LYS A 60 28.72 -3.73 -26.84
N LYS A 61 29.26 -2.81 -27.65
CA LYS A 61 28.40 -1.78 -28.25
C LYS A 61 27.38 -2.48 -29.15
N GLN A 62 26.27 -2.95 -28.60
CA GLN A 62 25.05 -2.98 -29.41
C GLN A 62 24.69 -1.52 -29.61
N GLN A 63 24.90 -1.05 -30.82
CA GLN A 63 24.34 0.20 -31.32
C GLN A 63 22.82 0.12 -31.11
N VAL A 64 22.32 0.60 -29.98
CA VAL A 64 21.06 1.33 -30.00
C VAL A 64 21.39 2.55 -30.82
N THR A 65 21.09 2.43 -32.11
CA THR A 65 21.12 3.56 -33.02
C THR A 65 20.09 4.53 -32.46
N GLN A 66 20.53 5.47 -31.63
CA GLN A 66 19.86 6.75 -31.48
C GLN A 66 19.92 7.38 -32.87
N GLN A 67 18.99 6.98 -33.73
CA GLN A 67 18.53 7.88 -34.77
C GLN A 67 18.01 9.08 -34.01
N SER A 68 18.81 10.15 -34.02
CA SER A 68 18.28 11.50 -33.98
C SER A 68 17.15 11.54 -35.00
N ALA A 69 15.92 11.36 -34.53
CA ALA A 69 14.75 11.44 -35.36
C ALA A 69 14.74 12.87 -35.91
N ALA A 70 14.98 12.99 -37.22
CA ALA A 70 14.49 14.13 -37.99
C ALA A 70 13.04 14.41 -37.55
N PRO A 71 12.55 15.68 -37.53
CA PRO A 71 11.22 15.98 -37.06
C PRO A 71 10.23 15.04 -37.74
N LYS A 72 9.67 14.11 -36.95
CA LYS A 72 8.85 13.01 -37.47
C LYS A 72 7.64 13.68 -38.10
N GLN A 73 7.53 13.59 -39.43
CA GLN A 73 6.44 14.23 -40.16
C GLN A 73 5.13 13.64 -39.62
N GLU A 74 4.32 14.48 -38.99
CA GLU A 74 3.07 14.04 -38.34
C GLU A 74 2.18 13.31 -39.34
N ARG A 75 1.69 12.14 -38.93
CA ARG A 75 0.85 11.31 -39.78
C ARG A 75 -0.55 11.93 -39.93
N PRO A 76 -1.28 11.66 -41.03
CA PRO A 76 -2.62 12.23 -41.24
C PRO A 76 -3.57 12.05 -40.06
N GLU A 77 -3.52 10.88 -39.41
CA GLU A 77 -4.31 10.54 -38.22
C GLU A 77 -3.96 11.38 -36.98
N GLU A 78 -2.68 11.69 -36.76
CA GLU A 78 -2.24 12.53 -35.62
C GLU A 78 -2.66 13.99 -35.83
N LYS A 79 -2.61 14.47 -37.07
CA LYS A 79 -3.12 15.80 -37.43
C LYS A 79 -4.64 15.88 -37.29
N PHE A 80 -5.33 14.79 -37.65
CA PHE A 80 -6.78 14.68 -37.51
C PHE A 80 -7.17 14.77 -36.03
N GLU A 81 -6.53 13.98 -35.17
CA GLU A 81 -6.75 13.99 -33.71
C GLU A 81 -6.60 15.39 -33.13
N LYS A 82 -5.44 16.04 -33.36
CA LYS A 82 -5.17 17.41 -32.90
C LYS A 82 -6.20 18.41 -33.43
N GLY A 83 -6.59 18.29 -34.70
CA GLY A 83 -7.62 19.15 -35.28
C GLY A 83 -8.98 18.99 -34.59
N ILE A 84 -9.37 17.77 -34.22
CA ILE A 84 -10.60 17.51 -33.44
C ILE A 84 -10.49 18.09 -32.03
N GLU A 85 -9.36 17.93 -31.35
CA GLU A 85 -9.14 18.54 -30.02
C GLU A 85 -9.25 20.07 -30.06
N GLU A 86 -8.68 20.71 -31.08
CA GLU A 86 -8.78 22.15 -31.30
C GLU A 86 -10.22 22.57 -31.60
N ILE A 87 -10.96 21.78 -32.39
CA ILE A 87 -12.38 22.02 -32.63
C ILE A 87 -13.16 21.95 -31.31
N ILE A 88 -13.00 20.91 -30.50
CA ILE A 88 -13.68 20.78 -29.20
C ILE A 88 -13.35 21.98 -28.29
N ARG A 89 -12.07 22.38 -28.24
CA ARG A 89 -11.63 23.54 -27.45
C ARG A 89 -12.29 24.84 -27.91
N HIS A 90 -12.33 25.09 -29.21
CA HIS A 90 -12.97 26.29 -29.75
C HIS A 90 -14.49 26.27 -29.53
N PHE A 91 -15.13 25.10 -29.67
CA PHE A 91 -16.56 24.91 -29.36
C PHE A 91 -16.87 25.28 -27.90
N ASP A 92 -16.09 24.77 -26.94
CA ASP A 92 -16.24 25.08 -25.52
C ASP A 92 -15.99 26.57 -25.19
N ASN A 93 -15.15 27.24 -25.98
CA ASN A 93 -14.82 28.65 -25.76
C ASN A 93 -15.89 29.61 -26.26
N ILE A 94 -16.74 29.24 -27.22
CA ILE A 94 -17.79 30.13 -27.76
C ILE A 94 -18.69 30.66 -26.63
N GLN A 95 -19.02 29.82 -25.63
CA GLN A 95 -19.88 30.23 -24.52
C GLN A 95 -19.15 31.03 -23.44
N LYS A 96 -17.81 31.02 -23.42
CA LYS A 96 -16.99 31.66 -22.38
C LYS A 96 -16.61 33.10 -22.73
N VAL A 97 -16.53 33.41 -24.03
CA VAL A 97 -16.17 34.75 -24.51
C VAL A 97 -17.32 35.75 -24.33
N GLN A 98 -16.98 37.02 -24.10
CA GLN A 98 -17.96 38.02 -23.66
C GLN A 98 -18.52 38.83 -24.83
N THR A 99 -17.70 39.13 -25.83
CA THR A 99 -18.09 40.00 -26.95
C THR A 99 -18.59 39.22 -28.16
N ASP A 100 -19.43 39.86 -28.99
CA ASP A 100 -19.91 39.26 -30.24
C ASP A 100 -18.76 38.98 -31.21
N LYS A 101 -17.77 39.89 -31.27
CA LYS A 101 -16.57 39.74 -32.09
C LYS A 101 -15.75 38.50 -31.71
N GLU A 102 -15.50 38.29 -30.41
CA GLU A 102 -14.77 37.11 -29.94
C GLU A 102 -15.52 35.80 -30.25
N ARG A 103 -16.86 35.81 -30.19
CA ARG A 103 -17.68 34.66 -30.57
C ARG A 103 -17.56 34.34 -32.05
N ASP A 104 -17.63 35.36 -32.91
CA ASP A 104 -17.44 35.19 -34.34
C ASP A 104 -16.01 34.72 -34.68
N ASP A 105 -15.00 35.20 -33.95
CA ASP A 105 -13.61 34.74 -34.08
C ASP A 105 -13.47 33.25 -33.74
N GLU A 106 -14.06 32.76 -32.63
CA GLU A 106 -14.05 31.33 -32.28
C GLU A 106 -14.81 30.47 -33.31
N LYS A 107 -15.95 30.96 -33.83
CA LYS A 107 -16.68 30.30 -34.94
C LYS A 107 -15.83 30.19 -36.21
N ASN A 108 -15.10 31.25 -36.56
CA ASN A 108 -14.21 31.24 -37.72
C ASN A 108 -13.05 30.26 -37.56
N LYS A 109 -12.48 30.13 -36.35
CA LYS A 109 -11.46 29.14 -36.03
C LYS A 109 -12.00 27.71 -36.16
N LEU A 110 -13.20 27.44 -35.62
CA LEU A 110 -13.89 26.16 -35.80
C LEU A 110 -14.06 25.78 -37.27
N LYS A 111 -14.53 26.72 -38.09
CA LYS A 111 -14.73 26.52 -39.52
C LYS A 111 -13.42 26.21 -40.24
N THR A 112 -12.38 26.98 -39.96
CA THR A 112 -11.03 26.77 -40.52
C THR A 112 -10.51 25.37 -40.17
N LYS A 113 -10.61 24.99 -38.89
CA LYS A 113 -10.17 23.67 -38.44
C LYS A 113 -10.99 22.53 -39.03
N THR A 114 -12.29 22.72 -39.19
CA THR A 114 -13.16 21.74 -39.87
C THR A 114 -12.78 21.57 -41.34
N GLN A 115 -12.34 22.62 -42.03
CA GLN A 115 -11.81 22.51 -43.39
C GLN A 115 -10.50 21.71 -43.44
N GLU A 116 -9.58 21.95 -42.49
CA GLU A 116 -8.35 21.14 -42.35
C GLU A 116 -8.68 19.66 -42.09
N ILE A 117 -9.67 19.36 -41.25
CA ILE A 117 -10.14 17.98 -41.02
C ILE A 117 -10.67 17.34 -42.32
N ASN A 118 -11.46 18.08 -43.09
CA ASN A 118 -12.02 17.58 -44.35
C ASN A 118 -10.95 17.34 -45.44
N THR A 119 -9.81 18.04 -45.42
CA THR A 119 -8.71 17.75 -46.36
C THR A 119 -7.96 16.47 -45.99
N LEU A 120 -7.95 16.10 -44.70
CA LEU A 120 -7.33 14.85 -44.21
C LEU A 120 -8.20 13.61 -44.47
N ASP A 121 -9.52 13.75 -44.67
CA ASP A 121 -10.47 12.64 -44.89
C ASP A 121 -10.03 11.67 -46.00
N ALA A 122 -9.51 12.19 -47.12
CA ALA A 122 -9.05 11.36 -48.23
C ALA A 122 -7.91 10.41 -47.84
N ASP A 123 -6.97 10.89 -47.02
CA ASP A 123 -5.84 10.09 -46.54
C ASP A 123 -6.31 9.06 -45.49
N ILE A 124 -7.21 9.45 -44.59
CA ILE A 124 -7.79 8.55 -43.58
C ILE A 124 -8.57 7.40 -44.24
N ARG A 125 -9.42 7.70 -45.23
CA ARG A 125 -10.17 6.69 -46.00
C ARG A 125 -9.26 5.73 -46.75
N LYS A 126 -8.13 6.22 -47.26
CA LYS A 126 -7.12 5.36 -47.90
C LYS A 126 -6.53 4.36 -46.91
N GLN A 127 -6.22 4.79 -45.67
CA GLN A 127 -5.75 3.88 -44.62
C GLN A 127 -6.80 2.81 -44.25
N PHE A 128 -8.09 3.17 -44.26
CA PHE A 128 -9.16 2.20 -44.04
C PHE A 128 -9.23 1.17 -45.17
N ALA A 129 -9.17 1.61 -46.42
CA ALA A 129 -9.14 0.69 -47.57
C ALA A 129 -7.92 -0.25 -47.55
N ASP A 130 -6.75 0.27 -47.18
CA ASP A 130 -5.54 -0.55 -47.01
C ASP A 130 -5.70 -1.57 -45.88
N THR A 131 -6.37 -1.19 -44.80
CA THR A 131 -6.68 -2.12 -43.70
C THR A 131 -7.68 -3.19 -44.15
N GLU A 132 -8.76 -2.81 -44.83
CA GLU A 132 -9.74 -3.74 -45.37
C GLU A 132 -9.08 -4.79 -46.28
N LYS A 133 -8.18 -4.35 -47.16
CA LYS A 133 -7.40 -5.22 -48.03
C LYS A 133 -6.58 -6.23 -47.23
N LYS A 134 -5.85 -5.77 -46.20
CA LYS A 134 -5.08 -6.65 -45.30
C LYS A 134 -5.97 -7.67 -44.58
N LEU A 135 -7.13 -7.25 -44.10
CA LEU A 135 -8.09 -8.13 -43.41
C LEU A 135 -8.61 -9.24 -44.35
N LYS A 136 -8.97 -8.87 -45.60
CA LYS A 136 -9.42 -9.82 -46.63
C LYS A 136 -8.32 -10.79 -47.05
N GLU A 137 -7.11 -10.30 -47.30
CA GLU A 137 -5.94 -11.13 -47.64
C GLU A 137 -5.56 -12.09 -46.51
N ALA A 138 -5.74 -11.66 -45.26
CA ALA A 138 -5.52 -12.49 -44.08
C ALA A 138 -6.59 -13.57 -43.86
N LYS A 139 -7.70 -13.55 -44.62
CA LYS A 139 -8.84 -14.47 -44.48
C LYS A 139 -9.38 -14.54 -43.05
N LEU A 140 -9.41 -13.38 -42.38
CA LEU A 140 -9.93 -13.27 -41.01
C LEU A 140 -11.45 -13.52 -40.98
N PRO A 141 -12.00 -13.96 -39.83
CA PRO A 141 -13.43 -14.21 -39.67
C PRO A 141 -14.30 -13.01 -40.09
N ALA A 142 -15.51 -13.29 -40.60
CA ALA A 142 -16.45 -12.26 -41.06
C ALA A 142 -16.77 -11.21 -39.99
N GLU A 143 -16.74 -11.59 -38.71
CA GLU A 143 -16.92 -10.68 -37.58
C GLU A 143 -15.88 -9.53 -37.55
N ILE A 144 -14.61 -9.81 -37.84
CA ILE A 144 -13.55 -8.79 -37.82
C ILE A 144 -13.71 -7.80 -38.98
N LEU A 145 -14.05 -8.31 -40.17
CA LEU A 145 -14.43 -7.47 -41.31
C LEU A 145 -15.66 -6.60 -40.97
N GLN A 146 -16.65 -7.18 -40.29
CA GLN A 146 -17.83 -6.43 -39.86
C GLN A 146 -17.48 -5.31 -38.86
N ARG A 147 -16.59 -5.56 -37.90
CA ARG A 147 -16.10 -4.51 -36.98
C ARG A 147 -15.42 -3.38 -37.73
N HIS A 148 -14.57 -3.72 -38.71
CA HIS A 148 -13.95 -2.71 -39.57
C HIS A 148 -14.99 -1.87 -40.33
N TYR A 149 -15.97 -2.50 -40.97
CA TYR A 149 -17.03 -1.77 -41.67
C TYR A 149 -17.90 -0.92 -40.74
N THR A 150 -18.22 -1.42 -39.54
CA THR A 150 -18.94 -0.66 -38.52
C THR A 150 -18.15 0.56 -38.06
N PHE A 151 -16.83 0.42 -37.87
CA PHE A 151 -15.96 1.54 -37.52
C PHE A 151 -15.88 2.58 -38.65
N VAL A 152 -15.65 2.17 -39.90
CA VAL A 152 -15.59 3.08 -41.06
C VAL A 152 -16.92 3.84 -41.20
N LYS A 153 -18.05 3.16 -41.05
CA LYS A 153 -19.35 3.82 -41.06
C LYS A 153 -19.50 4.82 -39.92
N SER A 154 -19.09 4.48 -38.70
CA SER A 154 -19.13 5.41 -37.57
C SER A 154 -18.26 6.64 -37.81
N TYR A 155 -17.11 6.49 -38.46
CA TYR A 155 -16.27 7.61 -38.86
C TYR A 155 -17.00 8.54 -39.84
N GLU A 156 -17.62 7.98 -40.88
CA GLU A 156 -18.39 8.74 -41.88
C GLU A 156 -19.55 9.50 -41.25
N ASP A 157 -20.32 8.82 -40.40
CA ASP A 157 -21.47 9.39 -39.69
C ASP A 157 -21.01 10.55 -38.79
N ASN A 158 -19.92 10.37 -38.03
CA ASN A 158 -19.36 11.40 -37.15
C ASN A 158 -18.82 12.61 -37.95
N LEU A 159 -18.14 12.40 -39.07
CA LEU A 159 -17.64 13.48 -39.92
C LEU A 159 -18.80 14.29 -40.53
N ASN A 160 -19.85 13.61 -40.98
CA ASN A 160 -21.06 14.24 -41.49
C ASN A 160 -21.80 15.02 -40.40
N GLU A 161 -21.86 14.50 -39.18
CA GLU A 161 -22.47 15.18 -38.03
C GLU A 161 -21.65 16.40 -37.59
N LEU A 162 -20.33 16.30 -37.51
CA LEU A 162 -19.43 17.43 -37.26
C LEU A 162 -19.69 18.55 -38.27
N ASN A 163 -19.64 18.24 -39.57
CA ASN A 163 -19.85 19.21 -40.63
C ASN A 163 -21.23 19.87 -40.55
N ARG A 164 -22.28 19.12 -40.21
CA ARG A 164 -23.64 19.67 -40.00
C ARG A 164 -23.71 20.60 -38.81
N ASN A 165 -23.14 20.22 -37.66
CA ASN A 165 -23.15 21.01 -36.44
C ASN A 165 -22.39 22.33 -36.62
N ILE A 166 -21.21 22.29 -37.25
CA ILE A 166 -20.43 23.50 -37.53
C ILE A 166 -21.13 24.40 -38.55
N ALA A 167 -21.76 23.84 -39.59
CA ALA A 167 -22.53 24.63 -40.55
C ALA A 167 -23.78 25.28 -39.95
N ALA A 168 -24.42 24.65 -38.97
CA ALA A 168 -25.53 25.24 -38.22
C ALA A 168 -25.07 26.41 -37.34
N LEU A 169 -23.96 26.24 -36.63
CA LEU A 169 -23.34 27.30 -35.83
C LEU A 169 -22.89 28.50 -36.68
N ASP A 170 -22.31 28.27 -37.86
CA ASP A 170 -21.88 29.33 -38.78
C ASP A 170 -23.07 30.21 -39.21
N LYS A 171 -24.23 29.59 -39.46
CA LYS A 171 -25.47 30.29 -39.88
C LYS A 171 -26.14 31.09 -38.76
N ALA A 172 -25.95 30.70 -37.49
CA ALA A 172 -26.52 31.41 -36.34
C ALA A 172 -25.89 32.80 -36.19
N LYS A 173 -26.73 33.84 -36.10
CA LYS A 173 -26.28 35.25 -36.09
C LYS A 173 -26.45 35.90 -34.72
N THR A 174 -27.46 35.50 -33.97
CA THR A 174 -27.71 36.06 -32.63
C THR A 174 -27.14 35.15 -31.55
N LYS A 175 -26.83 35.71 -30.38
CA LYS A 175 -26.36 34.94 -29.22
C LYS A 175 -27.33 33.81 -28.85
N ALA A 176 -28.64 34.06 -28.89
CA ALA A 176 -29.66 33.08 -28.57
C ALA A 176 -29.69 31.90 -29.58
N GLU A 177 -29.52 32.19 -30.87
CA GLU A 177 -29.41 31.14 -31.90
C GLU A 177 -28.14 30.31 -31.71
N ILE A 178 -27.00 30.96 -31.41
CA ILE A 178 -25.73 30.29 -31.14
C ILE A 178 -25.86 29.36 -29.93
N ASP A 179 -26.39 29.86 -28.81
CA ASP A 179 -26.59 29.06 -27.59
C ASP A 179 -27.50 27.85 -27.84
N ALA A 180 -28.54 28.00 -28.67
CA ALA A 180 -29.43 26.90 -29.05
C ALA A 180 -28.72 25.83 -29.90
N GLU A 181 -27.88 26.23 -30.87
CA GLU A 181 -27.11 25.29 -31.68
C GLU A 181 -26.00 24.60 -30.88
N ILE A 182 -25.36 25.31 -29.94
CA ILE A 182 -24.40 24.70 -29.00
C ILE A 182 -25.08 23.63 -28.16
N LEU A 183 -26.26 23.92 -27.61
CA LEU A 183 -27.01 22.94 -26.81
C LEU A 183 -27.36 21.68 -27.60
N LYS A 184 -27.68 21.81 -28.89
CA LYS A 184 -27.95 20.66 -29.79
C LYS A 184 -26.68 19.87 -30.13
N ALA A 185 -25.56 20.56 -30.35
CA ALA A 185 -24.30 19.94 -30.73
C ALA A 185 -23.52 19.36 -29.55
N LYS A 186 -23.80 19.81 -28.32
CA LYS A 186 -23.10 19.40 -27.10
C LYS A 186 -23.03 17.87 -26.90
N PRO A 187 -24.11 17.07 -27.06
CA PRO A 187 -24.03 15.62 -26.91
C PRO A 187 -23.08 14.96 -27.93
N PHE A 188 -23.00 15.51 -29.14
CA PHE A 188 -22.06 15.03 -30.16
C PHE A 188 -20.62 15.34 -29.75
N PHE A 189 -20.33 16.56 -29.32
CA PHE A 189 -18.99 16.94 -28.87
C PHE A 189 -18.56 16.17 -27.61
N GLU A 190 -19.46 15.91 -26.67
CA GLU A 190 -19.22 15.02 -25.52
C GLU A 190 -18.89 13.59 -25.98
N LYS A 191 -19.60 13.06 -26.99
CA LYS A 191 -19.35 11.72 -27.55
C LYS A 191 -17.97 11.59 -28.22
N ILE A 192 -17.52 12.61 -28.95
CA ILE A 192 -16.25 12.55 -29.71
C ILE A 192 -15.04 13.07 -28.92
N THR A 193 -15.26 13.53 -27.69
CA THR A 193 -14.18 13.98 -26.81
C THR A 193 -13.38 12.76 -26.36
N PRO A 194 -12.05 12.76 -26.58
CA PRO A 194 -11.17 11.71 -26.07
C PRO A 194 -11.39 11.49 -24.57
N PRO A 195 -11.40 10.24 -24.09
CA PRO A 195 -11.56 9.98 -22.67
C PRO A 195 -10.43 10.66 -21.88
N LYS A 196 -10.76 11.27 -20.74
CA LYS A 196 -9.77 11.88 -19.87
C LYS A 196 -8.84 10.79 -19.34
N ARG A 197 -7.54 10.93 -19.61
CA ARG A 197 -6.50 9.99 -19.15
C ARG A 197 -5.88 10.39 -17.79
N HIS A 198 -6.19 11.59 -17.30
CA HIS A 198 -5.76 12.07 -15.99
C HIS A 198 -6.95 12.49 -15.14
N GLN A 199 -7.03 11.95 -13.93
CA GLN A 199 -7.95 12.46 -12.92
C GLN A 199 -7.50 13.87 -12.52
N PRO A 200 -8.40 14.86 -12.53
CA PRO A 200 -8.07 16.18 -12.01
C PRO A 200 -7.69 16.06 -10.53
N LEU A 201 -6.73 16.89 -10.09
CA LEU A 201 -6.39 17.00 -8.68
C LEU A 201 -7.66 17.30 -7.87
N ASP A 202 -8.04 16.38 -6.98
CA ASP A 202 -9.07 16.60 -5.98
C ASP A 202 -8.38 16.92 -4.63
N PRO A 203 -8.39 18.18 -4.18
CA PRO A 203 -7.79 18.56 -2.90
C PRO A 203 -8.39 17.83 -1.69
N ASN A 204 -9.62 17.33 -1.80
CA ASN A 204 -10.28 16.56 -0.75
C ASN A 204 -9.97 15.06 -0.83
N ASN A 205 -9.40 14.60 -1.95
CA ASN A 205 -9.03 13.22 -2.18
C ASN A 205 -7.56 12.99 -2.54
N LEU A 206 -6.68 13.66 -1.80
CA LEU A 206 -5.24 13.47 -1.98
C LEU A 206 -4.79 12.01 -1.75
N PRO A 207 -3.76 11.55 -2.50
CA PRO A 207 -3.11 10.25 -2.30
C PRO A 207 -2.53 10.05 -0.89
N HIS A 208 -1.83 11.08 -0.41
CA HIS A 208 -1.24 11.13 0.94
C HIS A 208 -2.26 11.66 1.94
N LYS A 209 -2.86 10.76 2.74
CA LYS A 209 -3.77 11.13 3.83
C LYS A 209 -3.26 10.65 5.17
N THR A 210 -3.54 11.46 6.18
CA THR A 210 -3.51 11.02 7.56
C THR A 210 -4.92 10.89 8.08
N PRO A 211 -5.22 9.87 8.90
CA PRO A 211 -6.52 9.77 9.55
C PRO A 211 -6.75 10.98 10.46
N GLU A 212 -8.02 11.27 10.70
CA GLU A 212 -8.39 12.22 11.75
C GLU A 212 -7.90 11.72 13.11
N LEU A 213 -7.44 12.66 13.94
CA LEU A 213 -7.04 12.35 15.30
C LEU A 213 -8.28 11.92 16.09
N LYS A 214 -8.17 10.78 16.78
CA LYS A 214 -9.23 10.26 17.65
C LYS A 214 -8.71 10.30 19.08
N GLU A 215 -9.61 10.57 20.01
CA GLU A 215 -9.32 10.52 21.44
C GLU A 215 -10.21 9.47 22.08
N TYR A 216 -9.67 8.79 23.10
CA TYR A 216 -10.48 7.91 23.91
C TYR A 216 -11.36 8.69 24.87
N PRO A 217 -12.56 8.19 25.19
CA PRO A 217 -13.31 8.70 26.32
C PRO A 217 -12.48 8.56 27.61
N ILE A 218 -12.70 9.49 28.54
CA ILE A 218 -12.06 9.49 29.87
C ILE A 218 -13.14 9.22 30.91
N THR A 219 -12.92 8.22 31.75
CA THR A 219 -13.88 7.80 32.79
C THR A 219 -13.18 7.70 34.14
N GLU A 220 -13.87 8.06 35.23
CA GLU A 220 -13.36 7.84 36.58
C GLU A 220 -13.38 6.34 36.93
N LYS A 221 -12.24 5.80 37.38
CA LYS A 221 -12.18 4.42 37.83
C LYS A 221 -12.99 4.31 39.13
N LYS A 222 -14.15 3.66 39.05
CA LYS A 222 -14.95 3.37 40.24
C LYS A 222 -14.15 2.42 41.12
N ALA A 223 -13.92 2.79 42.38
CA ALA A 223 -13.36 1.86 43.36
C ALA A 223 -14.29 0.65 43.45
N GLU A 224 -13.80 -0.53 43.12
CA GLU A 224 -14.48 -1.76 43.52
C GLU A 224 -14.53 -1.77 45.04
N LYS A 225 -15.71 -1.58 45.62
CA LYS A 225 -15.91 -1.86 47.05
C LYS A 225 -15.49 -3.32 47.24
N PRO A 226 -14.53 -3.64 48.13
CA PRO A 226 -14.22 -5.03 48.41
C PRO A 226 -15.52 -5.69 48.86
N LEU A 227 -15.98 -6.69 48.09
CA LEU A 227 -17.13 -7.50 48.42
C LEU A 227 -16.87 -8.17 49.77
N LEU A 228 -17.31 -7.53 50.85
CA LEU A 228 -17.54 -8.24 52.10
C LEU A 228 -18.59 -9.29 51.78
N LEU A 229 -18.27 -10.57 52.04
CA LEU A 229 -19.10 -11.75 51.73
C LEU A 229 -20.57 -11.69 52.17
N LYS A 230 -20.97 -10.68 52.95
CA LYS A 230 -22.34 -10.50 53.46
C LYS A 230 -23.25 -9.61 52.60
N GLU A 231 -22.73 -8.80 51.67
CA GLU A 231 -23.56 -7.88 50.85
C GLU A 231 -23.90 -8.43 49.44
N ALA A 232 -23.45 -9.63 49.10
CA ALA A 232 -23.63 -10.25 47.79
C ALA A 232 -25.08 -10.67 47.45
N GLN A 233 -26.04 -10.49 48.36
CA GLN A 233 -27.41 -10.98 48.17
C GLN A 233 -28.41 -9.93 47.68
N ASN A 234 -28.12 -8.62 47.68
CA ASN A 234 -29.16 -7.61 47.41
C ASN A 234 -28.73 -6.32 46.68
N SER A 235 -27.63 -6.31 45.93
CA SER A 235 -27.27 -5.15 45.11
C SER A 235 -27.67 -5.36 43.64
N GLU A 236 -28.59 -4.51 43.16
CA GLU A 236 -28.86 -4.33 41.73
C GLU A 236 -27.55 -3.99 41.03
N ARG A 237 -27.02 -4.94 40.25
CA ARG A 237 -25.76 -4.79 39.53
C ARG A 237 -25.92 -3.75 38.42
N GLN A 238 -25.31 -2.58 38.61
CA GLN A 238 -25.05 -1.64 37.51
C GLN A 238 -24.09 -2.32 36.52
N PRO A 239 -24.31 -2.20 35.20
CA PRO A 239 -23.53 -2.94 34.20
C PRO A 239 -22.05 -2.51 34.17
N ILE A 240 -21.16 -3.50 34.04
CA ILE A 240 -19.73 -3.30 33.75
C ILE A 240 -19.66 -2.69 32.34
N GLN A 241 -19.02 -1.53 32.20
CA GLN A 241 -18.80 -0.91 30.90
C GLN A 241 -17.65 -1.64 30.20
N VAL A 242 -17.97 -2.36 29.13
CA VAL A 242 -17.02 -3.13 28.31
C VAL A 242 -16.92 -2.47 26.94
N ALA A 243 -15.68 -2.25 26.47
CA ALA A 243 -15.45 -1.73 25.12
C ALA A 243 -15.51 -2.90 24.13
N THR A 244 -16.71 -3.25 23.64
CA THR A 244 -16.88 -4.31 22.64
C THR A 244 -17.72 -3.83 21.46
N THR A 245 -17.32 -4.29 20.26
CA THR A 245 -18.04 -4.08 19.00
C THR A 245 -18.75 -5.36 18.50
N GLY A 246 -18.87 -6.39 19.35
CA GLY A 246 -19.42 -7.71 19.00
C GLY A 246 -20.39 -8.31 20.03
N SER A 247 -20.84 -9.56 19.79
CA SER A 247 -21.77 -10.28 20.66
C SER A 247 -21.23 -10.42 22.09
N LEU A 248 -22.07 -10.11 23.08
CA LEU A 248 -21.78 -10.23 24.51
C LEU A 248 -21.96 -11.67 25.05
N SER A 249 -22.25 -12.63 24.18
CA SER A 249 -22.47 -14.03 24.56
C SER A 249 -21.18 -14.65 25.08
N GLY A 250 -21.11 -14.93 26.39
CA GLY A 250 -19.96 -15.56 27.05
C GLY A 250 -19.09 -14.65 27.91
N LEU A 251 -19.34 -13.33 27.92
CA LEU A 251 -18.48 -12.33 28.59
C LEU A 251 -18.50 -12.40 30.14
N LEU A 252 -19.48 -13.10 30.73
CA LEU A 252 -19.71 -13.11 32.19
C LEU A 252 -19.08 -14.30 32.94
N ALA A 253 -18.24 -15.12 32.28
CA ALA A 253 -17.78 -16.39 32.86
C ALA A 253 -16.37 -16.38 33.50
N GLY A 254 -15.61 -15.27 33.48
CA GLY A 254 -14.16 -15.34 33.74
C GLY A 254 -13.52 -14.30 34.68
N ALA A 255 -14.28 -13.47 35.39
CA ALA A 255 -13.69 -12.44 36.26
C ALA A 255 -13.24 -13.00 37.62
N THR A 256 -12.16 -13.79 37.65
CA THR A 256 -11.31 -13.95 38.84
C THR A 256 -9.85 -14.17 38.43
N SER A 257 -9.01 -13.16 38.66
CA SER A 257 -7.55 -13.25 38.58
C SER A 257 -7.00 -14.13 39.72
N GLY A 258 -6.91 -15.43 39.45
CA GLY A 258 -6.23 -16.44 40.28
C GLY A 258 -6.10 -17.72 39.46
N PRO A 259 -5.16 -18.64 39.79
CA PRO A 259 -5.05 -19.92 39.09
C PRO A 259 -6.33 -20.71 39.37
N ASN A 260 -7.30 -20.60 38.46
CA ASN A 260 -8.53 -21.35 38.52
C ASN A 260 -8.18 -22.80 38.16
N ILE A 261 -7.91 -23.62 39.18
CA ILE A 261 -7.72 -25.09 39.07
C ILE A 261 -9.10 -25.74 38.82
N THR A 262 -9.83 -25.25 37.83
CA THR A 262 -11.16 -25.71 37.45
C THR A 262 -11.08 -26.33 36.04
N ARG A 263 -11.00 -27.66 36.03
CA ARG A 263 -11.20 -28.57 34.88
C ARG A 263 -10.59 -28.08 33.55
N GLN A 264 -9.30 -28.31 33.40
CA GLN A 264 -8.56 -28.28 32.12
C GLN A 264 -9.35 -29.02 31.04
N THR A 265 -9.91 -28.31 30.07
CA THR A 265 -10.49 -28.96 28.89
C THR A 265 -9.35 -29.50 28.03
N PRO A 266 -9.40 -30.77 27.61
CA PRO A 266 -8.39 -31.28 26.68
C PRO A 266 -8.46 -30.49 25.37
N PRO A 267 -7.34 -30.36 24.64
CA PRO A 267 -7.34 -29.71 23.34
C PRO A 267 -8.26 -30.36 22.33
N ALA A 268 -8.87 -29.55 21.48
CA ALA A 268 -9.64 -29.99 20.33
C ALA A 268 -8.75 -30.06 19.08
N ALA A 269 -9.20 -30.77 18.05
CA ALA A 269 -8.49 -30.83 16.77
C ALA A 269 -8.31 -29.44 16.13
N SER A 270 -9.26 -28.53 16.35
CA SER A 270 -9.19 -27.13 15.90
C SER A 270 -8.03 -26.33 16.52
N ASP A 271 -7.51 -26.75 17.68
CA ASP A 271 -6.37 -26.10 18.33
C ASP A 271 -5.03 -26.46 17.66
N LEU A 272 -5.04 -27.42 16.73
CA LEU A 272 -3.90 -27.81 15.90
C LEU A 272 -4.11 -27.51 14.40
N ALA A 273 -5.33 -27.19 13.99
CA ALA A 273 -5.68 -26.99 12.59
C ALA A 273 -5.12 -25.69 12.01
N GLU A 274 -4.94 -25.64 10.69
CA GLU A 274 -4.69 -24.41 9.95
C GLU A 274 -5.96 -23.53 9.90
N THR A 275 -5.76 -22.22 9.92
CA THR A 275 -6.80 -21.20 9.70
C THR A 275 -6.26 -20.14 8.74
N MET A 276 -7.10 -19.22 8.26
CA MET A 276 -6.65 -18.18 7.30
C MET A 276 -5.36 -17.45 7.74
N GLU A 277 -5.29 -17.05 9.01
CA GLU A 277 -4.12 -16.35 9.57
C GLU A 277 -2.99 -17.30 9.97
N VAL A 278 -3.30 -18.59 10.19
CA VAL A 278 -2.41 -19.60 10.76
C VAL A 278 -2.21 -20.73 9.76
N GLN A 279 -1.31 -20.51 8.81
CA GLN A 279 -0.88 -21.51 7.82
C GLN A 279 0.47 -22.09 8.23
N LEU A 280 0.65 -23.41 8.12
CA LEU A 280 1.87 -24.15 8.48
C LEU A 280 2.76 -24.33 7.24
N THR A 281 3.16 -23.20 6.66
CA THR A 281 4.04 -23.11 5.48
C THR A 281 5.40 -23.78 5.73
N PRO A 282 6.16 -24.10 4.68
CA PRO A 282 7.52 -24.62 4.82
C PRO A 282 8.42 -23.74 5.70
N GLU A 283 8.33 -22.42 5.56
CA GLU A 283 9.11 -21.42 6.31
C GLU A 283 8.74 -21.42 7.80
N ILE A 284 7.44 -21.50 8.12
CA ILE A 284 6.95 -21.61 9.50
C ILE A 284 7.43 -22.91 10.14
N ARG A 285 7.34 -24.04 9.43
CA ARG A 285 7.85 -25.34 9.92
C ARG A 285 9.35 -25.32 10.14
N ALA A 286 10.11 -24.75 9.20
CA ALA A 286 11.55 -24.60 9.31
C ALA A 286 11.92 -23.73 10.52
N LYS A 287 11.21 -22.61 10.74
CA LYS A 287 11.43 -21.75 11.92
C LYS A 287 11.08 -22.46 13.22
N ALA A 288 9.99 -23.23 13.28
CA ALA A 288 9.64 -24.02 14.46
C ALA A 288 10.71 -25.07 14.78
N GLN A 289 11.25 -25.74 13.76
CA GLN A 289 12.36 -26.70 13.88
C GLN A 289 13.67 -26.05 14.33
N GLU A 290 14.02 -24.87 13.79
CA GLU A 290 15.16 -24.06 14.24
C GLU A 290 15.07 -23.75 15.74
N LEU A 291 13.85 -23.53 16.24
CA LEU A 291 13.55 -23.29 17.66
C LEU A 291 13.35 -24.60 18.45
N GLU A 292 13.81 -25.73 17.89
CA GLU A 292 13.75 -27.09 18.44
C GLU A 292 12.34 -27.58 18.77
N ASN A 293 11.30 -26.97 18.19
CA ASN A 293 9.91 -27.23 18.50
C ASN A 293 9.59 -27.08 20.01
N LYS A 294 10.34 -26.22 20.72
CA LYS A 294 10.18 -26.00 22.17
C LYS A 294 9.34 -24.75 22.45
N PRO A 295 8.27 -24.84 23.26
CA PRO A 295 7.34 -23.72 23.45
C PRO A 295 8.01 -22.49 24.07
N VAL A 296 8.95 -22.68 25.00
CA VAL A 296 9.74 -21.56 25.58
C VAL A 296 10.55 -20.83 24.50
N LYS A 297 11.31 -21.57 23.67
CA LYS A 297 12.15 -20.97 22.62
C LYS A 297 11.30 -20.25 21.58
N ILE A 298 10.17 -20.86 21.20
CA ILE A 298 9.21 -20.26 20.30
C ILE A 298 8.68 -18.93 20.85
N TYR A 299 8.14 -18.94 22.07
CA TYR A 299 7.61 -17.74 22.71
C TYR A 299 8.66 -16.62 22.85
N GLU A 300 9.83 -16.95 23.40
CA GLU A 300 10.92 -15.99 23.60
C GLU A 300 11.41 -15.41 22.27
N TRP A 301 11.48 -16.23 21.21
CA TRP A 301 11.87 -15.76 19.88
C TRP A 301 10.85 -14.77 19.30
N VAL A 302 9.55 -15.09 19.35
CA VAL A 302 8.50 -14.18 18.85
C VAL A 302 8.54 -12.86 19.62
N ARG A 303 8.58 -12.93 20.96
CA ARG A 303 8.62 -11.75 21.83
C ARG A 303 9.84 -10.86 21.54
N ASN A 304 11.03 -11.46 21.45
CA ASN A 304 12.28 -10.71 21.38
C ASN A 304 12.64 -10.26 19.97
N THR A 305 12.15 -10.95 18.93
CA THR A 305 12.53 -10.70 17.53
C THR A 305 11.52 -9.81 16.82
N ILE A 306 10.23 -10.09 16.96
CA ILE A 306 9.17 -9.41 16.19
C ILE A 306 8.97 -7.98 16.75
N GLU A 307 8.85 -6.97 15.89
CA GLU A 307 8.53 -5.58 16.30
C GLU A 307 7.01 -5.40 16.44
N TYR A 308 6.58 -4.55 17.38
CA TYR A 308 5.15 -4.26 17.58
C TYR A 308 4.72 -3.07 16.74
N GLU A 309 3.56 -3.18 16.10
CA GLU A 309 2.94 -2.11 15.31
C GLU A 309 1.48 -1.89 15.76
N PRO A 310 1.09 -0.68 16.16
CA PRO A 310 -0.18 -0.45 16.86
C PRO A 310 -1.37 -0.23 15.91
N TYR A 311 -1.68 -1.20 15.05
CA TYR A 311 -2.93 -1.24 14.26
C TYR A 311 -3.91 -2.28 14.81
N TYR A 312 -5.20 -2.14 14.49
CA TYR A 312 -6.25 -2.99 15.03
C TYR A 312 -6.74 -4.06 14.05
N GLY A 313 -6.78 -5.32 14.48
CA GLY A 313 -7.30 -6.45 13.69
C GLY A 313 -6.24 -7.25 12.93
N SER A 314 -6.67 -8.25 12.17
CA SER A 314 -5.80 -9.13 11.38
C SER A 314 -5.52 -8.55 10.01
N LEU A 315 -4.25 -8.21 9.76
CA LEU A 315 -3.79 -7.63 8.51
C LEU A 315 -2.77 -8.55 7.81
N LYS A 316 -1.81 -9.09 8.57
CA LYS A 316 -0.64 -9.80 8.02
C LYS A 316 -0.79 -11.31 8.06
N GLY A 317 -1.39 -11.85 9.12
CA GLY A 317 -1.30 -13.28 9.41
C GLY A 317 0.12 -13.74 9.78
N ALA A 318 0.29 -15.03 10.03
CA ALA A 318 1.53 -15.60 10.52
C ALA A 318 2.71 -15.44 9.54
N GLN A 319 2.50 -15.75 8.26
CA GLN A 319 3.57 -15.76 7.26
C GLN A 319 4.18 -14.37 7.06
N GLN A 320 3.38 -13.35 6.78
CA GLN A 320 3.93 -12.01 6.57
C GLN A 320 4.52 -11.43 7.86
N THR A 321 3.98 -11.79 9.05
CA THR A 321 4.59 -11.38 10.32
C THR A 321 5.99 -11.97 10.51
N LEU A 322 6.21 -13.22 10.06
CA LEU A 322 7.54 -13.84 10.01
C LEU A 322 8.44 -13.12 9.01
N ASP A 323 7.95 -12.84 7.81
CA ASP A 323 8.76 -12.24 6.73
C ASP A 323 9.19 -10.80 7.08
N GLU A 324 8.28 -10.01 7.63
CA GLU A 324 8.52 -8.62 8.01
C GLU A 324 9.19 -8.46 9.39
N LEU A 325 9.16 -9.52 10.21
CA LEU A 325 9.55 -9.47 11.62
C LEU A 325 8.82 -8.35 12.39
N ALA A 326 7.57 -8.06 12.03
CA ALA A 326 6.75 -7.03 12.66
C ALA A 326 5.25 -7.32 12.53
N GLY A 327 4.47 -6.94 13.53
CA GLY A 327 3.00 -7.01 13.50
C GLY A 327 2.36 -6.52 14.80
N ASN A 328 1.05 -6.34 14.80
CA ASN A 328 0.29 -6.03 16.01
C ASN A 328 0.20 -7.25 16.95
N ASP A 329 -0.60 -7.11 18.01
CA ASP A 329 -0.92 -8.16 18.98
C ASP A 329 -1.51 -9.41 18.32
N LEU A 330 -2.47 -9.22 17.42
CA LEU A 330 -3.19 -10.30 16.75
C LEU A 330 -2.30 -11.04 15.73
N ASP A 331 -1.53 -10.32 14.92
CA ASP A 331 -0.64 -10.88 13.92
C ASP A 331 0.56 -11.59 14.59
N GLN A 332 1.08 -11.05 15.71
CA GLN A 332 2.06 -11.76 16.55
C GLN A 332 1.48 -13.01 17.22
N ALA A 333 0.23 -12.96 17.70
CA ALA A 333 -0.47 -14.13 18.21
C ALA A 333 -0.64 -15.20 17.10
N SER A 334 -0.95 -14.77 15.87
CA SER A 334 -1.08 -15.66 14.71
C SER A 334 0.23 -16.37 14.39
N LEU A 335 1.35 -15.64 14.38
CA LEU A 335 2.68 -16.23 14.20
C LEU A 335 3.03 -17.21 15.34
N LEU A 336 2.76 -16.83 16.59
CA LEU A 336 3.01 -17.70 17.75
C LEU A 336 2.19 -18.99 17.65
N LEU A 337 0.91 -18.90 17.28
CA LEU A 337 0.07 -20.08 17.02
C LEU A 337 0.62 -20.95 15.90
N ALA A 338 1.03 -20.36 14.77
CA ALA A 338 1.55 -21.12 13.64
C ALA A 338 2.80 -21.92 14.02
N LEU A 339 3.72 -21.31 14.76
CA LEU A 339 4.94 -21.97 15.23
C LEU A 339 4.63 -23.07 16.27
N LEU A 340 3.72 -22.83 17.20
CA LEU A 340 3.30 -23.82 18.20
C LEU A 340 2.57 -25.01 17.55
N ARG A 341 1.63 -24.75 16.65
CA ARG A 341 0.90 -25.80 15.91
C ARG A 341 1.83 -26.59 14.98
N ALA A 342 2.81 -25.94 14.34
CA ALA A 342 3.86 -26.63 13.58
C ALA A 342 4.73 -27.55 14.48
N ALA A 343 4.93 -27.17 15.75
CA ALA A 343 5.56 -27.97 16.79
C ALA A 343 4.62 -29.02 17.42
N ASN A 344 3.41 -29.21 16.88
CA ASN A 344 2.37 -30.10 17.41
C ASN A 344 1.95 -29.76 18.85
N ILE A 345 1.95 -28.47 19.20
CA ILE A 345 1.51 -27.94 20.49
C ILE A 345 0.15 -27.27 20.26
N PRO A 346 -0.94 -27.81 20.83
CA PRO A 346 -2.27 -27.22 20.67
C PRO A 346 -2.31 -25.81 21.23
N ALA A 347 -2.82 -24.87 20.45
CA ALA A 347 -2.84 -23.47 20.81
C ALA A 347 -4.05 -22.75 20.18
N ARG A 348 -4.59 -21.75 20.88
CA ARG A 348 -5.77 -20.98 20.45
C ARG A 348 -5.64 -19.51 20.79
N TYR A 349 -6.40 -18.67 20.07
CA TYR A 349 -6.49 -17.26 20.39
C TYR A 349 -7.28 -17.06 21.67
N VAL A 350 -6.87 -16.04 22.42
CA VAL A 350 -7.69 -15.36 23.40
C VAL A 350 -7.76 -13.90 23.02
N TYR A 351 -8.93 -13.31 23.14
CA TYR A 351 -9.18 -11.92 22.80
C TYR A 351 -10.11 -11.29 23.83
N GLY A 352 -9.89 -10.03 24.19
CA GLY A 352 -10.81 -9.30 25.02
C GLY A 352 -10.24 -7.96 25.48
N THR A 353 -10.76 -7.41 26.58
CA THR A 353 -10.31 -6.12 27.12
C THR A 353 -9.28 -6.32 28.21
N ILE A 354 -8.16 -5.60 28.12
CA ILE A 354 -7.11 -5.58 29.14
C ILE A 354 -7.02 -4.19 29.78
N GLU A 355 -6.50 -4.12 31.00
CA GLU A 355 -6.16 -2.86 31.67
C GLU A 355 -4.65 -2.77 31.88
N LEU A 356 -4.07 -1.66 31.42
CA LEU A 356 -2.64 -1.40 31.50
C LEU A 356 -2.37 -0.06 32.19
N PRO A 357 -1.43 0.01 33.16
CA PRO A 357 -0.97 1.28 33.71
C PRO A 357 -0.44 2.21 32.62
N ILE A 358 -0.80 3.49 32.68
CA ILE A 358 -0.53 4.45 31.61
C ILE A 358 0.97 4.61 31.32
N ASP A 359 1.82 4.53 32.34
CA ASP A 359 3.28 4.60 32.20
C ASP A 359 3.84 3.42 31.39
N ARG A 360 3.24 2.23 31.56
CA ARG A 360 3.61 1.03 30.79
C ARG A 360 3.15 1.17 29.35
N LEU A 361 1.98 1.75 29.10
CA LEU A 361 1.52 2.05 27.75
C LEU A 361 2.46 3.03 27.04
N MET A 362 2.81 4.15 27.70
CA MET A 362 3.74 5.14 27.15
C MET A 362 5.08 4.51 26.77
N ASN A 363 5.65 3.66 27.65
CA ASN A 363 6.90 2.95 27.36
C ASN A 363 6.76 1.94 26.22
N TRP A 364 5.66 1.20 26.16
CA TRP A 364 5.43 0.20 25.12
C TRP A 364 5.28 0.84 23.74
N ILE A 365 4.56 1.96 23.64
CA ILE A 365 4.35 2.70 22.40
C ILE A 365 5.55 3.57 22.01
N GLY A 366 6.40 3.94 22.98
CA GLY A 366 7.61 4.74 22.75
C GLY A 366 7.36 6.25 22.73
N VAL A 367 6.43 6.74 23.54
CA VAL A 367 6.08 8.17 23.64
C VAL A 367 6.21 8.69 25.07
N LYS A 368 6.26 10.02 25.24
CA LYS A 368 6.47 10.67 26.55
C LYS A 368 5.19 11.21 27.18
N ASP A 369 4.12 11.32 26.40
CA ASP A 369 2.84 11.90 26.82
C ASP A 369 1.73 10.83 26.80
N SER A 370 0.92 10.81 27.87
CA SER A 370 -0.12 9.80 28.06
C SER A 370 -1.23 9.93 27.02
N MET A 371 -1.58 11.17 26.65
CA MET A 371 -2.61 11.41 25.66
C MET A 371 -2.13 11.05 24.26
N THR A 372 -0.87 11.27 23.95
CA THR A 372 -0.24 10.84 22.70
C THR A 372 -0.25 9.32 22.58
N ALA A 373 0.05 8.59 23.66
CA ALA A 373 -0.04 7.13 23.67
C ALA A 373 -1.47 6.63 23.37
N ALA A 374 -2.46 7.25 24.02
CA ALA A 374 -3.88 6.93 23.80
C ALA A 374 -4.35 7.30 22.38
N ARG A 375 -3.94 8.46 21.86
CA ARG A 375 -4.25 8.91 20.49
C ARG A 375 -3.69 7.96 19.44
N ILE A 376 -2.49 7.40 19.66
CA ILE A 376 -1.94 6.37 18.76
C ILE A 376 -2.89 5.17 18.69
N LEU A 377 -3.33 4.63 19.81
CA LEU A 377 -4.25 3.48 19.80
C LEU A 377 -5.61 3.85 19.16
N ALA A 378 -6.21 4.96 19.59
CA ALA A 378 -7.52 5.42 19.14
C ALA A 378 -7.55 5.72 17.63
N THR A 379 -6.57 6.46 17.12
CA THR A 379 -6.48 6.82 15.69
C THR A 379 -6.27 5.60 14.80
N ASN A 380 -5.60 4.56 15.30
CA ASN A 380 -5.40 3.30 14.58
C ASN A 380 -6.56 2.30 14.76
N GLY A 381 -7.68 2.75 15.34
CA GLY A 381 -8.93 1.98 15.40
C GLY A 381 -9.01 1.00 16.56
N ILE A 382 -8.03 0.94 17.45
CA ILE A 382 -8.06 0.06 18.63
C ILE A 382 -9.16 0.59 19.58
N PRO A 383 -10.19 -0.20 19.92
CA PRO A 383 -11.22 0.26 20.87
C PRO A 383 -10.68 0.35 22.29
N GLY A 384 -11.01 1.42 23.01
CA GLY A 384 -10.54 1.62 24.37
C GLY A 384 -11.10 2.86 25.07
N THR A 385 -10.68 3.04 26.32
CA THR A 385 -11.03 4.14 27.22
C THR A 385 -9.85 4.45 28.15
N LEU A 386 -9.76 5.69 28.62
CA LEU A 386 -8.81 6.09 29.66
C LEU A 386 -9.49 6.14 31.01
N LEU A 387 -8.79 5.65 32.03
CA LEU A 387 -9.29 5.64 33.40
C LEU A 387 -8.53 6.62 34.28
N THR A 388 -9.26 7.42 35.04
CA THR A 388 -8.70 8.37 36.00
C THR A 388 -8.85 7.90 37.44
N GLU A 389 -7.84 8.19 38.26
CA GLU A 389 -7.91 8.11 39.72
C GLU A 389 -7.35 9.42 40.29
N GLY A 390 -8.09 10.04 41.23
CA GLY A 390 -7.68 11.34 41.80
C GLY A 390 -7.52 12.44 40.74
N GLY A 391 -8.33 12.39 39.67
CA GLY A 391 -8.29 13.37 38.57
C GLY A 391 -7.13 13.19 37.58
N GLN A 392 -6.28 12.18 37.73
CA GLN A 392 -5.17 11.88 36.81
C GLN A 392 -5.45 10.61 36.02
N VAL A 393 -5.13 10.58 34.72
CA VAL A 393 -5.15 9.33 33.94
C VAL A 393 -4.11 8.37 34.52
N LYS A 394 -4.56 7.18 34.96
CA LYS A 394 -3.70 6.14 35.55
C LYS A 394 -3.65 4.87 34.72
N TYR A 395 -4.71 4.56 33.99
CA TYR A 395 -4.80 3.33 33.21
C TYR A 395 -5.42 3.59 31.84
N ALA A 396 -5.11 2.70 30.90
CA ALA A 396 -5.84 2.56 29.65
C ALA A 396 -6.47 1.16 29.63
N GLN A 397 -7.76 1.09 29.29
CA GLN A 397 -8.45 -0.15 28.98
C GLN A 397 -8.68 -0.23 27.48
N PHE A 398 -8.24 -1.30 26.83
CA PHE A 398 -8.39 -1.46 25.39
C PHE A 398 -8.47 -2.94 25.00
N GLU A 399 -8.98 -3.20 23.80
CA GLU A 399 -9.06 -4.55 23.25
C GLU A 399 -7.69 -5.07 22.81
N HIS A 400 -7.41 -6.33 23.09
CA HIS A 400 -6.11 -6.97 22.87
C HIS A 400 -6.25 -8.48 22.63
N ALA A 401 -5.32 -9.06 21.89
CA ALA A 401 -5.24 -10.49 21.57
C ALA A 401 -3.96 -11.12 22.11
N TRP A 402 -4.08 -12.36 22.61
CA TRP A 402 -2.96 -13.19 23.05
C TRP A 402 -3.24 -14.68 22.75
N VAL A 403 -2.35 -15.57 23.19
CA VAL A 403 -2.43 -17.01 22.94
C VAL A 403 -2.61 -17.79 24.23
N GLU A 404 -3.40 -18.85 24.20
CA GLU A 404 -3.31 -19.95 25.15
C GLU A 404 -2.67 -21.15 24.47
N ALA A 405 -1.61 -21.71 25.07
CA ALA A 405 -0.91 -22.90 24.58
C ALA A 405 -1.02 -24.05 25.58
N TYR A 406 -1.30 -25.25 25.11
CA TYR A 406 -1.42 -26.44 25.95
C TYR A 406 -0.04 -27.08 26.18
N VAL A 407 0.54 -26.82 27.35
CA VAL A 407 1.93 -27.17 27.69
C VAL A 407 2.05 -27.95 28.99
N ASP A 408 3.19 -28.61 29.15
CA ASP A 408 3.61 -29.23 30.41
C ASP A 408 4.10 -28.13 31.36
N MET A 409 3.16 -27.47 32.05
CA MET A 409 3.47 -26.32 32.90
C MET A 409 4.07 -26.71 34.24
N PHE A 410 3.73 -27.87 34.80
CA PHE A 410 4.20 -28.28 36.13
C PHE A 410 4.76 -29.72 36.07
N PRO A 411 6.03 -29.94 36.46
CA PRO A 411 7.00 -28.99 37.03
C PRO A 411 7.86 -28.25 35.98
N SER A 412 7.69 -28.54 34.69
CA SER A 412 8.67 -28.11 33.68
C SER A 412 8.61 -26.61 33.34
N MET A 413 7.51 -25.94 33.66
CA MET A 413 7.23 -24.55 33.26
C MET A 413 7.35 -24.35 31.75
N GLY A 414 6.97 -25.35 30.96
CA GLY A 414 7.12 -25.39 29.50
C GLY A 414 8.54 -25.69 28.99
N ALA A 415 9.55 -25.85 29.85
CA ALA A 415 10.92 -26.15 29.40
C ALA A 415 11.06 -27.54 28.77
N MET A 416 10.16 -28.48 29.11
CA MET A 416 10.09 -29.82 28.53
C MET A 416 8.64 -30.17 28.21
N GLN A 417 8.35 -30.59 26.99
CA GLN A 417 7.00 -31.00 26.60
C GLN A 417 6.86 -32.53 26.70
N ARG A 418 6.70 -33.07 27.93
CA ARG A 418 6.55 -34.52 28.16
C ARG A 418 5.09 -34.95 28.16
N GLN A 419 4.30 -34.35 29.05
CA GLN A 419 2.86 -34.57 29.14
C GLN A 419 2.19 -33.22 29.33
N ALA A 420 1.72 -32.63 28.23
CA ALA A 420 0.99 -31.37 28.28
C ALA A 420 -0.28 -31.53 29.12
N SER A 421 -0.51 -30.59 30.04
CA SER A 421 -1.61 -30.69 30.99
C SER A 421 -2.22 -29.34 31.37
N TYR A 422 -1.70 -28.24 30.82
CA TYR A 422 -2.05 -26.89 31.23
C TYR A 422 -2.20 -25.91 30.05
N TRP A 423 -3.36 -25.26 29.93
CA TRP A 423 -3.52 -24.07 29.08
C TRP A 423 -2.83 -22.87 29.71
N THR A 424 -1.72 -22.45 29.10
CA THR A 424 -0.85 -21.38 29.58
C THR A 424 -1.02 -20.13 28.72
N PRO A 425 -1.36 -18.96 29.30
CA PRO A 425 -1.48 -17.72 28.56
C PRO A 425 -0.10 -17.16 28.19
N LEU A 426 0.04 -16.72 26.95
CA LEU A 426 1.27 -16.21 26.35
C LEU A 426 0.93 -14.99 25.48
N ASP A 427 1.51 -13.84 25.82
CA ASP A 427 1.44 -12.64 25.00
C ASP A 427 2.85 -12.19 24.58
N PRO A 428 3.23 -12.38 23.31
CA PRO A 428 4.52 -11.95 22.82
C PRO A 428 4.56 -10.45 22.47
N SER A 429 3.43 -9.74 22.40
CA SER A 429 3.35 -8.40 21.81
C SER A 429 3.78 -7.27 22.75
N MET A 430 3.54 -7.43 24.05
CA MET A 430 3.91 -6.46 25.08
C MET A 430 5.40 -6.48 25.42
N LYS A 431 6.07 -5.36 25.14
CA LYS A 431 7.54 -5.25 25.21
C LYS A 431 7.93 -3.94 25.85
N GLU A 432 8.75 -4.01 26.89
CA GLU A 432 9.38 -2.81 27.41
C GLU A 432 10.50 -2.34 26.49
N THR A 433 10.64 -1.03 26.35
CA THR A 433 11.68 -0.42 25.51
C THR A 433 12.63 0.45 26.33
N GLU A 434 13.85 0.62 25.82
CA GLU A 434 14.81 1.64 26.26
C GLU A 434 15.07 2.57 25.08
N SER A 435 14.86 3.87 25.29
CA SER A 435 15.08 4.89 24.27
C SER A 435 16.48 5.51 24.38
N SER A 436 17.02 5.95 23.24
CA SER A 436 18.27 6.71 23.17
C SER A 436 18.15 8.08 23.80
N ASP A 437 19.27 8.58 24.34
CA ASP A 437 19.43 10.00 24.66
C ASP A 437 19.71 10.78 23.36
N SER A 438 18.69 11.48 22.87
CA SER A 438 18.68 12.10 21.53
C SER A 438 18.22 13.56 21.57
N LEU A 439 18.82 14.41 20.74
CA LEU A 439 18.46 15.82 20.59
C LEU A 439 17.66 16.05 19.30
N ASN A 440 16.47 16.64 19.41
CA ASN A 440 15.64 16.96 18.25
C ASN A 440 16.00 18.32 17.66
N VAL A 441 16.91 18.37 16.69
CA VAL A 441 17.28 19.61 15.98
C VAL A 441 16.33 19.96 14.83
N SER A 442 15.43 19.06 14.43
CA SER A 442 14.47 19.30 13.34
C SER A 442 13.47 20.42 13.63
N LYS A 443 13.21 20.70 14.92
CA LYS A 443 12.37 21.83 15.34
C LYS A 443 13.03 23.18 15.14
N THR A 444 14.36 23.22 15.13
CA THR A 444 15.13 24.45 14.94
C THR A 444 15.46 24.69 13.47
N VAL A 445 15.69 23.61 12.72
CA VAL A 445 16.00 23.65 11.29
C VAL A 445 14.86 22.99 10.52
N PRO A 446 13.82 23.74 10.11
CA PRO A 446 12.73 23.18 9.31
C PRO A 446 13.21 22.82 7.90
N PHE A 447 12.52 21.88 7.26
CA PHE A 447 12.74 21.58 5.85
C PHE A 447 12.08 22.66 4.97
N ASP A 448 12.85 23.28 4.09
CA ASP A 448 12.35 24.25 3.12
C ASP A 448 12.12 23.59 1.76
N GLU A 449 10.84 23.35 1.46
CA GLU A 449 10.36 22.75 0.22
C GLU A 449 10.65 23.63 -1.01
N THR A 450 10.49 24.95 -0.90
CA THR A 450 10.68 25.85 -2.03
C THR A 450 12.15 25.89 -2.44
N ILE A 451 13.06 25.93 -1.46
CA ILE A 451 14.50 25.88 -1.72
C ILE A 451 14.88 24.53 -2.35
N TYR A 452 14.34 23.42 -1.84
CA TYR A 452 14.63 22.09 -2.39
C TYR A 452 14.13 21.93 -3.83
N LEU A 453 12.89 22.31 -4.12
CA LEU A 453 12.33 22.21 -5.47
C LEU A 453 13.05 23.14 -6.46
N ASN A 454 13.51 24.31 -6.00
CA ASN A 454 14.25 25.26 -6.83
C ASN A 454 15.73 24.91 -7.01
N SER A 455 16.32 24.07 -6.16
CA SER A 455 17.74 23.73 -6.28
C SER A 455 18.03 22.82 -7.48
N GLY A 456 17.02 22.13 -8.01
CA GLY A 456 17.20 21.12 -9.06
C GLY A 456 18.09 19.95 -8.60
N ASP A 457 18.14 19.72 -7.29
CA ASP A 457 19.00 18.70 -6.68
C ASP A 457 18.40 17.31 -6.92
N ASP A 458 19.18 16.41 -7.50
CA ASP A 458 18.77 15.01 -7.73
C ASP A 458 18.82 14.18 -6.44
N MET A 459 19.31 14.77 -5.35
CA MET A 459 19.38 14.13 -4.07
C MET A 459 17.97 13.88 -3.47
N PRO A 460 17.70 12.68 -2.89
CA PRO A 460 16.43 12.41 -2.25
C PRO A 460 16.10 13.43 -1.15
N PRO A 461 14.84 13.90 -1.01
CA PRO A 461 14.48 14.92 -0.03
C PRO A 461 14.95 14.59 1.40
N VAL A 462 14.83 13.32 1.80
CA VAL A 462 15.15 12.87 3.17
C VAL A 462 16.63 13.01 3.43
N LEU A 463 17.45 12.66 2.46
CA LEU A 463 18.89 12.69 2.61
C LEU A 463 19.39 14.16 2.54
N SER A 464 18.82 14.99 1.67
CA SER A 464 19.07 16.45 1.65
C SER A 464 18.77 17.08 3.01
N TYR A 465 17.64 16.71 3.64
CA TYR A 465 17.30 17.22 4.96
C TYR A 465 18.25 16.72 6.05
N ILE A 466 18.59 15.43 6.07
CA ILE A 466 19.53 14.86 7.04
C ILE A 466 20.89 15.55 6.96
N TYR A 467 21.40 15.89 5.77
CA TYR A 467 22.65 16.66 5.67
C TYR A 467 22.52 18.07 6.22
N LYS A 468 21.42 18.79 5.95
CA LYS A 468 21.17 20.09 6.57
C LYS A 468 21.15 20.02 8.10
N LEU A 469 20.52 18.98 8.66
CA LEU A 469 20.51 18.75 10.11
C LEU A 469 21.90 18.42 10.65
N LYS A 470 22.67 17.61 9.91
CA LYS A 470 24.06 17.25 10.27
C LYS A 470 24.96 18.49 10.28
N ASP A 471 24.87 19.35 9.27
CA ASP A 471 25.69 20.56 9.16
C ASP A 471 25.38 21.55 10.29
N TYR A 472 24.10 21.75 10.57
CA TYR A 472 23.67 22.53 11.73
C TYR A 472 24.18 21.92 13.04
N TYR A 473 24.04 20.60 13.21
CA TYR A 473 24.47 19.91 14.43
C TYR A 473 25.98 20.07 14.65
N ASN A 474 26.79 19.77 13.64
CA ASN A 474 28.25 19.87 13.72
C ASN A 474 28.75 21.30 13.97
N THR A 475 28.00 22.31 13.54
CA THR A 475 28.34 23.72 13.76
C THR A 475 28.03 24.17 15.20
N ASN A 476 27.00 23.60 15.83
CA ASN A 476 26.48 24.08 17.12
C ASN A 476 26.79 23.15 18.30
N TYR A 477 27.25 21.92 18.06
CA TYR A 477 27.46 20.89 19.08
C TYR A 477 28.71 20.04 18.81
N ASP A 478 29.47 19.72 19.86
CA ASP A 478 30.75 18.96 19.80
C ASP A 478 30.58 17.42 19.87
N TYR A 479 29.44 16.87 19.41
CA TYR A 479 29.06 15.48 19.66
C TYR A 479 28.95 14.63 18.38
N ASN A 480 28.80 13.31 18.57
CA ASN A 480 28.47 12.37 17.51
C ASN A 480 27.10 12.72 16.88
N PHE A 481 27.08 13.04 15.58
CA PHE A 481 25.86 13.40 14.82
C PHE A 481 24.71 12.40 14.99
N MET A 482 25.03 11.14 15.29
CA MET A 482 24.05 10.08 15.52
C MET A 482 23.07 10.39 16.67
N LYS A 483 23.41 11.32 17.57
CA LYS A 483 22.51 11.79 18.64
C LYS A 483 21.28 12.55 18.16
N ILE A 484 21.21 12.95 16.88
CA ILE A 484 19.98 13.54 16.34
C ILE A 484 18.88 12.50 16.14
N PHE A 485 19.24 11.22 15.96
CA PHE A 485 18.28 10.14 15.75
C PHE A 485 17.73 9.62 17.08
N HIS A 486 16.41 9.67 17.23
CA HIS A 486 15.71 8.94 18.27
C HIS A 486 15.55 7.47 17.89
N VAL A 487 16.03 6.56 18.73
CA VAL A 487 15.87 5.11 18.56
C VAL A 487 15.39 4.48 19.86
N SER A 488 14.37 3.63 19.75
CA SER A 488 13.90 2.80 20.86
C SER A 488 14.24 1.33 20.60
N VAL A 489 14.76 0.65 21.62
CA VAL A 489 15.21 -0.74 21.54
C VAL A 489 14.46 -1.59 22.56
N LYS A 490 13.92 -2.71 22.10
CA LYS A 490 13.25 -3.71 22.95
C LYS A 490 14.20 -4.27 24.01
N LYS A 491 13.71 -4.38 25.25
CA LYS A 491 14.38 -5.17 26.29
C LYS A 491 14.12 -6.65 26.03
N LYS A 492 15.20 -7.36 25.66
CA LYS A 492 15.16 -8.83 25.51
C LYS A 492 14.91 -9.49 26.86
N GLU A 493 14.03 -10.48 26.88
CA GLU A 493 13.74 -11.32 28.04
C GLU A 493 13.86 -12.80 27.66
N GLU A 494 14.76 -13.50 28.33
CA GLU A 494 15.01 -14.93 28.17
C GLU A 494 15.03 -15.54 29.57
N PHE A 495 13.92 -16.18 29.94
CA PHE A 495 13.73 -16.79 31.25
C PHE A 495 14.07 -18.29 31.22
N GLY A 496 14.04 -18.92 30.04
CA GLY A 496 14.18 -20.36 29.89
C GLY A 496 12.97 -21.15 30.39
N ILE A 497 11.90 -20.45 30.76
CA ILE A 497 10.62 -20.97 31.26
C ILE A 497 9.48 -20.06 30.81
N LEU A 498 8.26 -20.59 30.79
CA LEU A 498 7.03 -19.81 30.66
C LEU A 498 6.59 -19.35 32.04
N LEU A 499 6.28 -18.05 32.18
CA LEU A 499 5.82 -17.48 33.46
C LEU A 499 4.38 -17.91 33.80
N GLY A 500 3.56 -18.18 32.77
CA GLY A 500 2.16 -18.59 32.90
C GLY A 500 1.22 -17.51 33.44
N THR A 501 1.66 -16.25 33.43
CA THR A 501 0.88 -15.08 33.79
C THR A 501 1.08 -13.97 32.75
N LEU A 502 0.10 -13.08 32.65
CA LEU A 502 0.14 -11.92 31.76
C LEU A 502 0.64 -10.67 32.50
N PRO A 503 1.28 -9.72 31.81
CA PRO A 503 1.85 -8.50 32.40
C PRO A 503 0.82 -7.38 32.67
N TYR A 504 -0.48 -7.68 32.61
CA TYR A 504 -1.61 -6.76 32.75
C TYR A 504 -2.82 -7.48 33.36
N GLU A 505 -3.82 -6.70 33.74
CA GLU A 505 -5.10 -7.22 34.20
C GLU A 505 -6.02 -7.51 33.01
N VAL A 506 -6.68 -8.66 33.02
CA VAL A 506 -7.67 -9.04 32.01
C VAL A 506 -9.06 -8.73 32.56
N ILE A 507 -9.77 -7.84 31.89
CA ILE A 507 -11.11 -7.38 32.29
C ILE A 507 -12.19 -8.28 31.69
N SER A 508 -12.00 -8.68 30.44
CA SER A 508 -12.87 -9.64 29.76
C SER A 508 -12.06 -10.44 28.73
N GLU A 509 -12.49 -11.66 28.45
CA GLU A 509 -11.83 -12.54 27.48
C GLU A 509 -12.81 -13.53 26.82
N GLN A 510 -12.49 -13.94 25.60
CA GLN A 510 -13.11 -15.03 24.86
C GLN A 510 -12.04 -15.83 24.11
N ARG A 511 -12.28 -17.13 23.93
CA ARG A 511 -11.35 -18.07 23.30
C ARG A 511 -11.87 -18.49 21.93
N ASN A 512 -11.03 -18.42 20.92
CA ASN A 512 -11.36 -18.86 19.56
C ASN A 512 -10.22 -19.66 18.94
N SER A 513 -10.54 -20.73 18.21
CA SER A 513 -9.54 -21.45 17.41
C SER A 513 -9.14 -20.69 16.13
N GLU A 514 -10.05 -19.84 15.63
CA GLU A 514 -9.91 -18.97 14.47
C GLU A 514 -10.45 -17.57 14.81
N MET A 515 -9.84 -16.51 14.25
CA MET A 515 -10.31 -15.16 14.48
C MET A 515 -11.63 -14.85 13.73
N PRO A 516 -12.61 -14.17 14.33
CA PRO A 516 -13.83 -13.76 13.64
C PRO A 516 -13.57 -12.85 12.44
N ASP A 517 -14.37 -13.00 11.39
CA ASP A 517 -14.27 -12.21 10.16
C ASP A 517 -14.39 -10.69 10.38
N THR A 518 -15.08 -10.27 11.45
CA THR A 518 -15.21 -8.84 11.84
C THR A 518 -13.89 -8.21 12.29
N LYS A 519 -12.86 -9.02 12.59
CA LYS A 519 -11.52 -8.56 12.95
C LYS A 519 -10.57 -8.54 11.76
N ARG A 520 -11.00 -8.89 10.54
CA ARG A 520 -10.14 -8.93 9.35
C ARG A 520 -10.19 -7.63 8.59
N HIS A 521 -9.02 -7.14 8.20
CA HIS A 521 -8.93 -6.14 7.14
C HIS A 521 -9.35 -6.78 5.81
N LYS A 522 -9.99 -6.00 4.94
CA LYS A 522 -10.45 -6.45 3.62
C LYS A 522 -10.13 -5.44 2.54
N ILE A 523 -9.94 -5.94 1.32
CA ILE A 523 -9.92 -5.12 0.11
C ILE A 523 -10.99 -5.62 -0.85
N ARG A 524 -11.73 -4.68 -1.42
CA ARG A 524 -12.64 -4.91 -2.54
C ARG A 524 -12.03 -4.26 -3.78
N LEU A 525 -11.92 -5.03 -4.86
CA LEU A 525 -11.47 -4.59 -6.17
C LEU A 525 -12.66 -4.68 -7.13
N GLY A 526 -12.98 -3.59 -7.81
CA GLY A 526 -14.08 -3.47 -8.75
C GLY A 526 -13.64 -2.87 -10.07
N LEU A 527 -14.28 -3.29 -11.15
CA LEU A 527 -14.08 -2.75 -12.49
C LEU A 527 -15.40 -2.14 -12.98
N THR A 528 -15.38 -0.88 -13.42
CA THR A 528 -16.58 -0.17 -13.89
C THR A 528 -16.31 0.66 -15.13
N ASN A 529 -17.28 0.66 -16.07
CA ASN A 529 -17.19 1.36 -17.35
C ASN A 529 -17.85 2.75 -17.34
N ASP A 530 -18.73 3.07 -16.37
CA ASP A 530 -19.44 4.37 -16.28
C ASP A 530 -20.14 4.53 -14.91
N GLY A 531 -19.44 4.21 -13.82
CA GLY A 531 -19.96 4.36 -12.45
C GLY A 531 -20.91 3.25 -11.96
N ILE A 532 -21.46 2.42 -12.86
CA ILE A 532 -22.17 1.18 -12.51
C ILE A 532 -21.15 0.06 -12.31
N ASP A 533 -21.09 -0.54 -11.11
CA ASP A 533 -20.21 -1.68 -10.80
C ASP A 533 -20.49 -2.81 -11.81
N THR A 534 -19.53 -3.08 -12.69
CA THR A 534 -19.70 -4.13 -13.71
C THR A 534 -19.40 -5.49 -13.08
N VAL A 535 -18.29 -5.59 -12.36
CA VAL A 535 -17.89 -6.78 -11.59
C VAL A 535 -17.04 -6.37 -10.38
N SER A 536 -16.98 -7.21 -9.34
CA SER A 536 -16.15 -6.95 -8.17
C SER A 536 -15.80 -8.23 -7.39
N VAL A 537 -14.69 -8.18 -6.64
CA VAL A 537 -14.26 -9.24 -5.71
C VAL A 537 -13.82 -8.62 -4.39
N THR A 538 -14.11 -9.28 -3.27
CA THR A 538 -13.63 -8.90 -1.93
C THR A 538 -12.74 -10.01 -1.38
N LYS A 539 -11.60 -9.64 -0.81
CA LYS A 539 -10.63 -10.55 -0.19
C LYS A 539 -10.23 -10.05 1.21
N ALA A 540 -10.03 -10.96 2.15
CA ALA A 540 -9.36 -10.62 3.39
C ALA A 540 -7.88 -10.31 3.11
N TYR A 541 -7.32 -9.33 3.81
CA TYR A 541 -5.93 -8.92 3.61
C TYR A 541 -4.94 -10.08 3.84
N PRO A 542 -5.07 -10.91 4.90
CA PRO A 542 -4.19 -12.07 5.09
C PRO A 542 -4.19 -13.08 3.93
N GLU A 543 -5.22 -13.14 3.09
CA GLU A 543 -5.25 -14.02 1.91
C GLU A 543 -4.39 -13.52 0.74
N ILE A 544 -4.10 -12.22 0.70
CA ILE A 544 -3.44 -11.53 -0.42
C ILE A 544 -2.06 -10.99 -0.06
N THR A 545 -1.78 -10.83 1.24
CA THR A 545 -0.50 -10.32 1.71
C THR A 545 0.66 -11.15 1.16
N GLY A 546 1.67 -10.48 0.61
CA GLY A 546 2.85 -11.11 -0.01
C GLY A 546 2.61 -11.70 -1.40
N LYS A 547 1.38 -11.68 -1.94
CA LYS A 547 1.06 -12.17 -3.28
C LYS A 547 1.19 -11.07 -4.33
N LYS A 548 1.50 -11.48 -5.57
CA LYS A 548 1.50 -10.59 -6.72
C LYS A 548 0.06 -10.28 -7.13
N VAL A 549 -0.33 -9.01 -7.17
CA VAL A 549 -1.65 -8.59 -7.65
C VAL A 549 -1.49 -7.84 -8.95
N THR A 550 -2.00 -8.42 -10.05
CA THR A 550 -1.86 -7.83 -11.39
C THR A 550 -3.21 -7.68 -12.05
N LEU A 551 -3.36 -6.62 -12.81
CA LEU A 551 -4.45 -6.44 -13.75
C LEU A 551 -3.86 -6.56 -15.16
N THR A 552 -4.19 -7.67 -15.81
CA THR A 552 -3.72 -8.04 -17.15
C THR A 552 -4.92 -8.28 -18.06
N TYR A 553 -4.68 -8.58 -19.33
CA TYR A 553 -5.75 -8.69 -20.32
C TYR A 553 -5.63 -10.00 -21.08
N THR A 554 -6.76 -10.51 -21.52
CA THR A 554 -6.85 -11.61 -22.50
C THR A 554 -7.69 -11.17 -23.68
N PRO A 555 -7.50 -11.73 -24.89
CA PRO A 555 -8.41 -11.47 -25.99
C PRO A 555 -9.84 -11.85 -25.61
N ALA A 556 -10.83 -11.07 -26.07
CA ALA A 556 -12.22 -11.32 -25.71
C ALA A 556 -12.78 -12.59 -26.35
N THR A 557 -12.26 -12.97 -27.52
CA THR A 557 -12.64 -14.16 -28.29
C THR A 557 -11.41 -14.80 -28.97
N THR A 558 -11.58 -16.01 -29.49
CA THR A 558 -10.56 -16.66 -30.34
C THR A 558 -10.30 -15.90 -31.64
N ASN A 559 -11.29 -15.16 -32.15
CA ASN A 559 -11.14 -14.32 -33.33
C ASN A 559 -10.23 -13.12 -33.02
N ASP A 560 -10.35 -12.52 -31.83
CA ASP A 560 -9.47 -11.44 -31.37
C ASP A 560 -8.01 -11.92 -31.28
N GLN A 561 -7.77 -13.11 -30.72
CA GLN A 561 -6.44 -13.72 -30.69
C GLN A 561 -5.86 -13.90 -32.10
N ALA A 562 -6.65 -14.42 -33.04
CA ALA A 562 -6.19 -14.62 -34.42
C ALA A 562 -5.80 -13.32 -35.12
N VAL A 563 -6.48 -12.21 -34.82
CA VAL A 563 -6.08 -10.87 -35.31
C VAL A 563 -4.76 -10.46 -34.69
N ILE A 564 -4.62 -10.59 -33.37
CA ILE A 564 -3.38 -10.24 -32.64
C ILE A 564 -2.17 -10.98 -33.22
N ASP A 565 -2.29 -12.31 -33.38
CA ASP A 565 -1.22 -13.15 -33.92
C ASP A 565 -0.83 -12.72 -35.34
N ARG A 566 -1.82 -12.35 -36.17
CA ARG A 566 -1.60 -11.94 -37.56
C ARG A 566 -0.84 -10.62 -37.68
N TYR A 567 -1.07 -9.70 -36.76
CA TYR A 567 -0.35 -8.43 -36.70
C TYR A 567 1.01 -8.56 -35.98
N GLY A 568 1.34 -9.74 -35.45
CA GLY A 568 2.61 -9.98 -34.75
C GLY A 568 2.60 -9.51 -33.30
N GLY A 569 1.44 -9.53 -32.66
CA GLY A 569 1.26 -9.22 -31.23
C GLY A 569 0.42 -7.97 -30.95
N LEU A 570 0.12 -7.77 -29.67
CA LEU A 570 -0.81 -6.74 -29.20
C LEU A 570 -0.34 -5.32 -29.58
N LEU A 571 0.96 -5.04 -29.46
CA LEU A 571 1.53 -3.70 -29.69
C LEU A 571 1.60 -3.34 -31.19
N HIS A 572 1.30 -4.29 -32.09
CA HIS A 572 1.23 -4.07 -33.53
C HIS A 572 -0.21 -4.08 -34.06
N THR A 573 -1.20 -4.41 -33.21
CA THR A 573 -2.59 -4.61 -33.63
C THR A 573 -3.39 -3.30 -33.54
N PRO A 574 -4.03 -2.84 -34.63
CA PRO A 574 -4.90 -1.66 -34.58
C PRO A 574 -6.03 -1.83 -33.55
N ALA A 575 -6.18 -0.87 -32.64
CA ALA A 575 -7.00 -1.02 -31.45
C ALA A 575 -8.49 -1.32 -31.74
N TYR A 576 -9.10 -0.61 -32.70
CA TYR A 576 -10.51 -0.78 -33.06
C TYR A 576 -10.89 -2.16 -33.63
N LEU A 577 -9.92 -2.99 -34.01
CA LEU A 577 -10.20 -4.31 -34.61
C LEU A 577 -10.46 -5.39 -33.55
N ILE A 578 -9.98 -5.19 -32.33
CA ILE A 578 -10.00 -6.21 -31.28
C ILE A 578 -10.70 -5.74 -30.02
N SER A 579 -11.19 -6.70 -29.25
CA SER A 579 -11.65 -6.51 -27.90
C SER A 579 -10.85 -7.38 -26.94
N VAL A 580 -10.64 -6.86 -25.73
CA VAL A 580 -9.92 -7.54 -24.65
C VAL A 580 -10.80 -7.62 -23.40
N ARG A 581 -10.46 -8.53 -22.50
CA ARG A 581 -11.07 -8.66 -21.16
C ARG A 581 -10.03 -8.37 -20.10
N PRO A 582 -10.30 -7.45 -19.15
CA PRO A 582 -9.44 -7.25 -18.00
C PRO A 582 -9.58 -8.42 -17.02
N GLU A 583 -8.47 -8.91 -16.50
CA GLU A 583 -8.38 -9.96 -15.50
C GLU A 583 -7.52 -9.50 -14.32
N ILE A 584 -8.10 -9.48 -13.12
CA ILE A 584 -7.33 -9.34 -11.88
C ILE A 584 -6.88 -10.73 -11.46
N LYS A 585 -5.56 -10.88 -11.27
CA LYS A 585 -4.92 -12.12 -10.85
C LYS A 585 -4.24 -11.94 -9.50
N LEU A 586 -4.40 -12.94 -8.64
CA LEU A 586 -3.57 -13.13 -7.46
C LEU A 586 -2.55 -14.22 -7.77
N ASP A 587 -1.28 -13.82 -7.73
CA ASP A 587 -0.16 -14.49 -8.37
C ASP A 587 -0.46 -14.72 -9.85
N ASN A 588 -0.91 -15.92 -10.19
CA ASN A 588 -1.23 -16.32 -11.56
C ASN A 588 -2.70 -16.81 -11.68
N THR A 589 -3.47 -16.75 -10.59
CA THR A 589 -4.85 -17.23 -10.52
C THR A 589 -5.81 -16.08 -10.75
N VAL A 590 -6.69 -16.18 -11.75
CA VAL A 590 -7.73 -15.19 -12.02
C VAL A 590 -8.76 -15.19 -10.89
N VAL A 591 -8.99 -14.02 -10.28
CA VAL A 591 -9.99 -13.82 -9.22
C VAL A 591 -11.14 -12.91 -9.63
N LEU A 592 -10.96 -12.14 -10.72
CA LEU A 592 -11.99 -11.28 -11.29
C LEU A 592 -11.76 -11.15 -12.80
N THR A 593 -12.80 -11.32 -13.59
CA THR A 593 -12.80 -11.06 -15.04
C THR A 593 -13.85 -10.01 -15.35
N GLY A 594 -13.46 -8.93 -16.02
CA GLY A 594 -14.37 -7.86 -16.42
C GLY A 594 -15.02 -8.07 -17.79
N PRO A 595 -15.78 -7.05 -18.25
CA PRO A 595 -16.46 -7.09 -19.54
C PRO A 595 -15.46 -7.11 -20.70
N ALA A 596 -15.90 -7.63 -21.86
CA ALA A 596 -15.15 -7.45 -23.09
C ALA A 596 -15.31 -6.01 -23.57
N MET A 597 -14.20 -5.34 -23.86
CA MET A 597 -14.16 -3.93 -24.29
C MET A 597 -13.12 -3.74 -25.39
N GLY A 598 -13.29 -2.71 -26.23
CA GLY A 598 -12.33 -2.38 -27.27
C GLY A 598 -10.96 -2.03 -26.69
N LEU A 599 -9.88 -2.41 -27.38
CA LEU A 599 -8.52 -2.04 -26.96
C LEU A 599 -8.39 -0.50 -26.86
N GLY A 600 -7.68 0.00 -25.86
CA GLY A 600 -7.46 1.43 -25.67
C GLY A 600 -8.64 2.20 -25.08
N SER A 601 -9.80 1.57 -24.85
CA SER A 601 -10.91 2.20 -24.12
C SER A 601 -10.61 2.37 -22.63
N SER A 602 -11.22 3.37 -22.00
CA SER A 602 -11.05 3.63 -20.56
C SER A 602 -11.96 2.74 -19.72
N LEU A 603 -11.47 2.35 -18.54
CA LEU A 603 -12.20 1.67 -17.49
C LEU A 603 -11.74 2.25 -16.15
N THR A 604 -12.56 2.20 -15.11
CA THR A 604 -12.15 2.63 -13.76
C THR A 604 -11.96 1.42 -12.86
N LEU A 605 -10.78 1.32 -12.25
CA LEU A 605 -10.46 0.44 -11.14
C LEU A 605 -10.93 1.09 -9.84
N LYS A 606 -11.96 0.51 -9.21
CA LYS A 606 -12.41 0.90 -7.87
C LYS A 606 -11.77 0.01 -6.82
N THR A 607 -11.19 0.62 -5.80
CA THR A 607 -10.62 -0.06 -4.65
C THR A 607 -11.31 0.44 -3.38
N GLU A 608 -11.68 -0.48 -2.50
CA GLU A 608 -12.21 -0.15 -1.18
C GLU A 608 -11.47 -0.94 -0.12
N LEU A 609 -10.85 -0.23 0.83
CA LEU A 609 -10.21 -0.81 2.00
C LEU A 609 -11.17 -0.74 3.18
N THR A 610 -11.44 -1.88 3.80
CA THR A 610 -12.18 -1.98 5.05
C THR A 610 -11.23 -2.39 6.17
N SER A 611 -11.14 -1.59 7.21
CA SER A 611 -10.40 -1.91 8.43
C SER A 611 -11.37 -2.04 9.60
N PRO A 612 -11.16 -2.99 10.53
CA PRO A 612 -12.01 -3.11 11.71
C PRO A 612 -12.08 -1.77 12.48
N ASN A 613 -13.29 -1.40 12.93
CA ASN A 613 -13.55 -0.15 13.67
C ASN A 613 -13.15 1.16 12.92
N MET A 614 -13.07 1.12 11.59
CA MET A 614 -12.82 2.29 10.76
C MET A 614 -13.79 2.37 9.58
N SER A 615 -14.08 3.59 9.12
CA SER A 615 -14.88 3.81 7.93
C SER A 615 -14.16 3.29 6.68
N PRO A 616 -14.86 2.60 5.76
CA PRO A 616 -14.28 2.16 4.50
C PRO A 616 -13.65 3.31 3.72
N GLN A 617 -12.50 3.05 3.09
CA GLN A 617 -11.75 4.04 2.32
C GLN A 617 -11.78 3.63 0.85
N ARG A 618 -12.36 4.47 0.00
CA ARG A 618 -12.49 4.23 -1.45
C ARG A 618 -11.46 5.02 -2.25
N ARG A 619 -10.95 4.40 -3.31
CA ARG A 619 -10.09 5.05 -4.30
C ARG A 619 -10.37 4.49 -5.68
N ASP A 620 -10.40 5.40 -6.64
CA ASP A 620 -10.70 5.11 -8.02
C ASP A 620 -9.46 5.48 -8.84
N ALA A 621 -9.09 4.64 -9.79
CA ALA A 621 -8.01 4.90 -10.74
C ALA A 621 -8.47 4.58 -12.16
N ASP A 622 -8.19 5.49 -13.08
CA ASP A 622 -8.52 5.27 -14.48
C ASP A 622 -7.44 4.39 -15.12
N ILE A 623 -7.89 3.37 -15.83
CA ILE A 623 -7.06 2.37 -16.49
C ILE A 623 -7.48 2.28 -17.95
N THR A 624 -6.54 1.91 -18.81
CA THR A 624 -6.75 1.76 -20.24
C THR A 624 -6.69 0.29 -20.62
N GLN A 625 -7.70 -0.16 -21.36
CA GLN A 625 -7.80 -1.56 -21.81
C GLN A 625 -6.57 -1.96 -22.64
N GLY A 626 -5.97 -3.09 -22.27
CA GLY A 626 -4.79 -3.66 -22.94
C GLY A 626 -3.43 -3.20 -22.41
N LEU A 627 -3.38 -2.26 -21.46
CA LEU A 627 -2.13 -1.91 -20.77
C LEU A 627 -1.97 -2.78 -19.53
N SER A 628 -0.77 -3.30 -19.25
CA SER A 628 -0.58 -4.13 -18.05
C SER A 628 -0.38 -3.26 -16.80
N TYR A 629 -0.92 -3.73 -15.68
CA TYR A 629 -0.80 -3.07 -14.39
C TYR A 629 -0.44 -4.06 -13.27
N ALA A 630 0.32 -3.58 -12.28
CA ALA A 630 0.43 -4.21 -10.97
C ALA A 630 -0.17 -3.31 -9.90
N ILE A 631 -0.89 -3.93 -8.96
CA ILE A 631 -1.50 -3.24 -7.81
C ILE A 631 -0.61 -3.56 -6.60
N GLY A 632 0.22 -2.60 -6.21
CA GLY A 632 1.06 -2.68 -5.02
C GLY A 632 0.21 -2.58 -3.75
N LEU A 633 0.18 -3.63 -2.94
CA LEU A 633 -0.64 -3.73 -1.73
C LEU A 633 0.20 -4.19 -0.53
N PRO A 634 1.11 -3.34 -0.01
CA PRO A 634 1.86 -3.68 1.18
C PRO A 634 0.94 -3.78 2.41
N ALA A 635 1.14 -4.81 3.23
CA ALA A 635 0.58 -4.90 4.57
C ALA A 635 1.40 -4.00 5.52
N LEU A 636 1.37 -2.69 5.26
CA LEU A 636 2.15 -1.59 5.86
C LEU A 636 3.53 -1.31 5.22
N HIS A 637 4.28 -2.34 4.88
CA HIS A 637 5.52 -2.25 4.08
C HIS A 637 5.87 -3.61 3.46
N TYR A 638 6.94 -3.69 2.66
CA TYR A 638 7.52 -4.98 2.25
C TYR A 638 8.74 -5.32 3.10
N SER A 639 8.98 -6.61 3.30
CA SER A 639 10.13 -7.07 4.08
C SER A 639 11.46 -6.92 3.34
N GLY A 640 12.56 -6.88 4.09
CA GLY A 640 13.90 -6.88 3.50
C GLY A 640 14.20 -8.13 2.67
N LEU A 641 13.67 -9.30 3.08
CA LEU A 641 13.80 -10.55 2.32
C LEU A 641 13.07 -10.47 0.97
N GLN A 642 11.85 -9.90 0.98
CA GLN A 642 11.11 -9.64 -0.25
C GLN A 642 11.94 -8.76 -1.17
N LEU A 643 12.44 -7.61 -0.68
CA LEU A 643 13.27 -6.69 -1.47
C LEU A 643 14.50 -7.38 -2.08
N VAL A 644 15.28 -8.13 -1.30
CA VAL A 644 16.49 -8.82 -1.79
C VAL A 644 16.15 -9.86 -2.87
N SER A 645 15.10 -10.67 -2.64
CA SER A 645 14.70 -11.70 -3.60
C SER A 645 14.21 -11.14 -4.94
N GLN A 646 13.80 -9.86 -4.97
CA GLN A 646 13.33 -9.21 -6.20
C GLN A 646 14.47 -8.65 -7.06
N ILE A 647 15.63 -8.34 -6.50
CA ILE A 647 16.75 -7.74 -7.28
C ILE A 647 17.15 -8.66 -8.44
N ASP A 648 17.34 -9.94 -8.16
CA ASP A 648 17.72 -10.92 -9.19
C ASP A 648 16.61 -11.13 -10.22
N ARG A 649 15.34 -11.08 -9.78
CA ARG A 649 14.18 -11.22 -10.68
C ARG A 649 13.99 -10.01 -11.57
N MET A 650 14.15 -8.80 -11.04
CA MET A 650 14.07 -7.56 -11.83
C MET A 650 15.15 -7.54 -12.91
N ARG A 651 16.39 -7.90 -12.58
CA ARG A 651 17.48 -8.02 -13.57
C ARG A 651 17.18 -9.06 -14.64
N ALA A 652 16.59 -10.20 -14.27
CA ALA A 652 16.21 -11.23 -15.24
C ALA A 652 15.06 -10.81 -16.17
N LEU A 653 14.24 -9.84 -15.76
CA LEU A 653 13.10 -9.32 -16.51
C LEU A 653 13.43 -8.04 -17.29
N GLU A 654 14.61 -7.46 -17.08
CA GLU A 654 15.07 -6.27 -17.77
C GLU A 654 15.09 -6.49 -19.29
N GLY A 655 14.63 -5.47 -20.04
CA GLY A 655 14.51 -5.56 -21.50
C GLY A 655 13.39 -6.48 -22.02
N THR A 656 12.75 -7.30 -21.17
CA THR A 656 11.68 -8.22 -21.60
C THR A 656 10.29 -7.56 -21.65
N LEU A 657 10.14 -6.33 -21.13
CA LEU A 657 8.85 -5.66 -20.98
C LEU A 657 8.11 -5.55 -22.30
N TYR A 658 8.74 -5.03 -23.36
CA TYR A 658 8.10 -4.82 -24.65
C TYR A 658 7.59 -6.14 -25.23
N ASP A 659 8.44 -7.16 -25.28
CA ASP A 659 8.08 -8.48 -25.80
C ASP A 659 6.98 -9.15 -24.97
N SER A 660 7.05 -9.00 -23.65
CA SER A 660 6.05 -9.58 -22.73
C SER A 660 4.71 -8.87 -22.85
N LEU A 661 4.67 -7.55 -23.01
CA LEU A 661 3.45 -6.79 -23.30
C LEU A 661 2.87 -7.18 -24.67
N ASN A 662 3.73 -7.28 -25.69
CA ASN A 662 3.32 -7.64 -27.05
C ASN A 662 2.75 -9.06 -27.12
N ALA A 663 3.30 -9.99 -26.34
CA ALA A 663 2.83 -11.36 -26.23
C ALA A 663 1.72 -11.57 -25.19
N MET A 664 1.33 -10.53 -24.44
CA MET A 664 0.35 -10.61 -23.33
C MET A 664 0.76 -11.63 -22.25
N ASP A 665 2.06 -11.70 -21.96
CA ASP A 665 2.66 -12.64 -21.02
C ASP A 665 2.71 -12.09 -19.58
N ILE A 666 2.74 -13.02 -18.63
CA ILE A 666 2.75 -12.78 -17.19
C ILE A 666 4.00 -12.05 -16.68
N ARG A 667 5.12 -12.14 -17.41
CA ARG A 667 6.39 -11.47 -17.07
C ARG A 667 6.25 -9.95 -16.98
N ALA A 668 5.39 -9.35 -17.81
CA ALA A 668 5.11 -7.92 -17.72
C ALA A 668 4.55 -7.56 -16.34
N GLY A 669 3.51 -8.28 -15.87
CA GLY A 669 2.93 -8.07 -14.55
C GLY A 669 3.90 -8.37 -13.40
N GLU A 670 4.83 -9.31 -13.57
CA GLU A 670 5.88 -9.57 -12.57
C GLU A 670 6.87 -8.42 -12.45
N LEU A 671 7.33 -7.85 -13.56
CA LEU A 671 8.21 -6.68 -13.54
C LEU A 671 7.53 -5.49 -12.84
N LEU A 672 6.27 -5.19 -13.20
CA LEU A 672 5.50 -4.11 -12.59
C LEU A 672 5.27 -4.33 -11.09
N HIS A 673 5.05 -5.58 -10.66
CA HIS A 673 4.91 -5.90 -9.25
C HIS A 673 6.21 -5.67 -8.46
N ASN A 674 7.36 -6.00 -9.05
CA ASN A 674 8.65 -5.79 -8.40
C ASN A 674 8.97 -4.30 -8.24
N ILE A 675 8.59 -3.47 -9.22
CA ILE A 675 8.65 -2.01 -9.09
C ILE A 675 7.78 -1.52 -7.93
N ALA A 676 6.58 -2.10 -7.75
CA ALA A 676 5.73 -1.77 -6.61
C ALA A 676 6.37 -2.12 -5.26
N ILE A 677 7.06 -3.26 -5.19
CA ILE A 677 7.83 -3.67 -4.01
C ILE A 677 8.94 -2.66 -3.72
N GLU A 678 9.71 -2.29 -4.75
CA GLU A 678 10.81 -1.33 -4.63
C GLU A 678 10.34 0.03 -4.15
N TYR A 679 9.26 0.56 -4.75
CA TYR A 679 8.66 1.84 -4.36
C TYR A 679 8.29 1.90 -2.88
N PHE A 680 7.52 0.92 -2.39
CA PHE A 680 7.12 0.90 -0.99
C PHE A 680 8.30 0.57 -0.05
N GLY A 681 9.28 -0.23 -0.50
CA GLY A 681 10.51 -0.52 0.23
C GLY A 681 11.37 0.73 0.46
N GLN A 682 11.67 1.47 -0.60
CA GLN A 682 12.43 2.72 -0.51
C GLN A 682 11.67 3.77 0.30
N LEU A 683 10.37 3.93 0.08
CA LEU A 683 9.56 4.88 0.85
C LEU A 683 9.56 4.53 2.35
N ASN A 684 9.47 3.25 2.69
CA ASN A 684 9.55 2.79 4.07
C ASN A 684 10.91 3.15 4.70
N ASN A 685 12.02 2.87 4.02
CA ASN A 685 13.36 3.17 4.52
C ASN A 685 13.57 4.67 4.74
N ALA A 686 13.16 5.49 3.77
CA ALA A 686 13.23 6.94 3.86
C ALA A 686 12.35 7.48 5.01
N THR A 687 11.14 6.93 5.17
CA THR A 687 10.23 7.30 6.26
C THR A 687 10.84 6.96 7.63
N ARG A 688 11.46 5.78 7.79
CA ARG A 688 12.13 5.40 9.06
C ARG A 688 13.30 6.31 9.43
N SER A 689 13.99 6.86 8.43
CA SER A 689 15.09 7.81 8.67
C SER A 689 14.54 9.10 9.27
N ILE A 690 13.45 9.59 8.69
CA ILE A 690 12.87 10.86 9.10
C ILE A 690 12.10 10.76 10.41
N GLU A 691 11.49 9.60 10.71
CA GLU A 691 10.94 9.27 12.04
C GLU A 691 11.98 9.46 13.14
N GLY A 692 13.21 8.97 12.90
CA GLY A 692 14.32 9.09 13.82
C GLY A 692 14.77 10.53 14.07
N VAL A 693 15.03 11.33 13.02
CA VAL A 693 15.54 12.71 13.20
C VAL A 693 14.46 13.70 13.64
N MET A 694 13.19 13.47 13.27
CA MET A 694 12.07 14.30 13.70
C MET A 694 11.47 13.86 15.04
N HIS A 695 11.88 12.71 15.58
CA HIS A 695 11.37 12.14 16.83
C HIS A 695 9.85 11.93 16.77
N VAL A 696 9.42 11.22 15.73
CA VAL A 696 8.02 10.94 15.42
C VAL A 696 7.78 9.44 15.47
N GLN A 697 6.78 9.02 16.24
CA GLN A 697 6.23 7.67 16.19
C GLN A 697 5.18 7.62 15.08
N ASN A 698 5.45 6.91 13.99
CA ASN A 698 4.57 6.87 12.82
C ASN A 698 3.96 5.49 12.65
N THR A 699 2.63 5.42 12.74
CA THR A 699 1.90 4.17 12.46
C THR A 699 1.47 4.14 11.00
N LYS A 700 1.84 3.10 10.27
CA LYS A 700 1.44 2.96 8.86
C LYS A 700 0.05 2.37 8.74
N MET A 701 -0.57 2.58 7.59
CA MET A 701 -1.86 1.99 7.24
C MET A 701 -1.77 1.31 5.86
N PRO A 702 -2.68 0.37 5.54
CA PRO A 702 -2.76 -0.23 4.21
C PRO A 702 -2.77 0.84 3.12
N SER A 703 -1.84 0.69 2.18
CA SER A 703 -1.53 1.64 1.11
C SER A 703 -1.65 0.93 -0.25
N ILE A 704 -1.85 1.71 -1.30
CA ILE A 704 -2.10 1.23 -2.66
C ILE A 704 -1.29 2.09 -3.63
N ALA A 705 -0.52 1.46 -4.49
CA ALA A 705 0.08 2.09 -5.66
C ALA A 705 -0.26 1.27 -6.91
N LEU A 706 -0.50 1.94 -8.02
CA LEU A 706 -0.73 1.34 -9.32
C LEU A 706 0.51 1.56 -10.18
N ILE A 707 1.10 0.47 -10.63
CA ILE A 707 2.29 0.50 -11.48
C ILE A 707 1.82 0.09 -12.87
N SER A 708 2.08 0.92 -13.86
CA SER A 708 1.51 0.79 -15.20
C SER A 708 2.60 0.69 -16.26
N ALA A 709 2.29 -0.04 -17.34
CA ALA A 709 2.98 0.10 -18.61
C ALA A 709 2.18 1.05 -19.51
N ASP A 710 2.56 2.33 -19.53
CA ASP A 710 1.77 3.38 -20.15
C ASP A 710 1.94 3.39 -21.67
N ALA A 711 0.84 3.56 -22.38
CA ALA A 711 0.82 3.77 -23.82
C ALA A 711 -0.22 4.82 -24.20
N THR A 712 0.00 5.44 -25.36
CA THR A 712 -0.98 6.31 -26.00
C THR A 712 -1.50 5.66 -27.28
N TYR A 713 -2.67 6.11 -27.71
CA TYR A 713 -3.26 5.75 -28.99
C TYR A 713 -3.49 7.01 -29.80
N THR A 714 -3.37 6.90 -31.12
CA THR A 714 -3.94 7.88 -32.04
C THR A 714 -5.42 7.61 -32.17
N GLU A 715 -6.23 8.64 -31.95
CA GLU A 715 -7.68 8.56 -31.95
C GLU A 715 -8.30 9.32 -33.12
N VAL A 716 -9.44 8.82 -33.59
CA VAL A 716 -10.28 9.50 -34.56
C VAL A 716 -11.69 9.56 -34.00
N PHE A 717 -12.20 10.77 -33.74
CA PHE A 717 -13.47 11.00 -33.04
C PHE A 717 -13.56 10.28 -31.67
N GLY A 718 -12.48 10.31 -30.89
CA GLY A 718 -12.41 9.66 -29.56
C GLY A 718 -12.30 8.13 -29.61
N ILE A 719 -12.13 7.53 -30.80
CA ILE A 719 -11.97 6.09 -30.95
C ILE A 719 -10.50 5.76 -31.26
N PRO A 720 -9.82 4.95 -30.44
CA PRO A 720 -8.46 4.47 -30.71
C PRO A 720 -8.36 3.68 -32.02
N ILE A 721 -7.52 4.15 -32.95
CA ILE A 721 -7.30 3.46 -34.24
C ILE A 721 -5.91 2.88 -34.41
N SER A 722 -4.90 3.45 -33.77
CA SER A 722 -3.53 2.94 -33.86
C SER A 722 -3.33 1.71 -32.98
N PRO A 723 -2.26 0.94 -33.20
CA PRO A 723 -1.71 0.10 -32.16
C PRO A 723 -1.29 0.92 -30.93
N PRO A 724 -1.15 0.30 -29.75
CA PRO A 724 -0.61 0.95 -28.56
C PRO A 724 0.79 1.50 -28.81
N ILE A 725 1.00 2.80 -28.54
CA ILE A 725 2.29 3.48 -28.66
C ILE A 725 2.86 3.66 -27.25
N MET A 726 3.78 2.77 -26.86
CA MET A 726 4.39 2.77 -25.53
C MET A 726 5.03 4.12 -25.20
N LYS A 727 4.75 4.64 -24.01
CA LYS A 727 5.37 5.84 -23.43
C LYS A 727 6.41 5.51 -22.37
N GLY A 728 6.26 4.39 -21.68
CA GLY A 728 7.18 3.94 -20.65
C GLY A 728 6.44 3.23 -19.53
N LEU A 729 6.95 3.42 -18.33
CA LEU A 729 6.37 2.92 -17.09
C LEU A 729 5.85 4.09 -16.26
N GLY A 730 4.84 3.83 -15.44
CA GLY A 730 4.27 4.79 -14.50
C GLY A 730 4.13 4.20 -13.11
N ILE A 731 4.27 5.04 -12.09
CA ILE A 731 3.89 4.74 -10.70
C ILE A 731 2.90 5.80 -10.27
N ASP A 732 1.69 5.39 -9.92
CA ASP A 732 0.67 6.25 -9.32
C ASP A 732 0.34 5.76 -7.91
N ALA A 733 0.79 6.51 -6.90
CA ALA A 733 0.59 6.13 -5.52
C ALA A 733 -0.81 6.48 -4.99
N ILE A 734 -1.86 5.90 -5.55
CA ILE A 734 -3.30 6.15 -5.28
C ILE A 734 -3.64 6.37 -3.78
N ARG A 735 -2.98 5.64 -2.88
CA ARG A 735 -3.11 5.84 -1.43
C ARG A 735 -1.83 5.52 -0.69
N VAL A 736 -1.32 6.49 0.06
CA VAL A 736 -0.16 6.30 0.94
C VAL A 736 -0.44 6.89 2.32
N ALA A 737 -0.93 6.04 3.22
CA ALA A 737 -1.48 6.48 4.49
C ALA A 737 -0.63 6.12 5.70
N SER A 738 -0.55 7.06 6.64
CA SER A 738 0.07 6.85 7.94
C SER A 738 -0.48 7.82 8.99
N SER A 739 -0.19 7.57 10.26
CA SER A 739 -0.54 8.39 11.41
C SER A 739 0.74 8.74 12.18
N PRO A 740 1.42 9.85 11.80
CA PRO A 740 2.59 10.33 12.52
C PRO A 740 2.18 11.07 13.80
N MET A 741 2.84 10.72 14.90
CA MET A 741 2.65 11.29 16.24
C MET A 741 4.01 11.68 16.83
N PRO A 742 4.29 12.97 16.99
CA PRO A 742 5.51 13.45 17.65
C PRO A 742 5.61 12.88 19.07
N ILE A 743 6.79 12.40 19.45
CA ILE A 743 7.02 11.67 20.71
C ILE A 743 6.71 12.53 21.95
N ASP A 744 6.85 13.85 21.81
CA ASP A 744 6.57 14.85 22.85
C ASP A 744 5.17 15.48 22.75
N GLY A 745 4.35 15.08 21.78
CA GLY A 745 2.97 15.57 21.60
C GLY A 745 2.83 16.88 20.82
N ASP A 746 3.92 17.48 20.30
CA ASP A 746 3.86 18.74 19.54
C ASP A 746 3.33 18.54 18.11
N LEU A 747 2.01 18.68 17.94
CA LEU A 747 1.31 18.42 16.68
C LEU A 747 1.76 19.31 15.50
N ASN A 748 2.54 20.38 15.69
CA ASN A 748 3.08 21.14 14.57
C ASN A 748 4.08 20.31 13.75
N GLN A 749 4.90 19.49 14.43
CA GLN A 749 5.90 18.62 13.79
C GLN A 749 5.25 17.53 12.94
N ARG A 750 4.00 17.15 13.23
CA ARG A 750 3.21 16.21 12.43
C ARG A 750 3.03 16.70 11.00
N ARG A 751 2.73 17.99 10.81
CA ARG A 751 2.51 18.58 9.48
C ARG A 751 3.79 18.52 8.64
N GLU A 752 4.90 18.91 9.23
CA GLU A 752 6.20 18.94 8.56
C GLU A 752 6.66 17.52 8.17
N PHE A 753 6.44 16.54 9.03
CA PHE A 753 6.70 15.13 8.71
C PHE A 753 5.90 14.66 7.49
N ILE A 754 4.61 14.99 7.42
CA ILE A 754 3.72 14.58 6.33
C ILE A 754 4.17 15.20 5.00
N LYS A 755 4.45 16.50 4.97
CA LYS A 755 4.94 17.19 3.77
C LYS A 755 6.19 16.53 3.25
N HIS A 756 7.15 16.29 4.14
CA HIS A 756 8.42 15.70 3.78
C HIS A 756 8.26 14.27 3.24
N ARG A 757 7.41 13.44 3.86
CA ARG A 757 7.09 12.10 3.37
C ARG A 757 6.40 12.15 2.00
N GLY A 758 5.50 13.10 1.78
CA GLY A 758 4.82 13.31 0.49
C GLY A 758 5.79 13.67 -0.64
N LEU A 759 6.70 14.62 -0.40
CA LEU A 759 7.76 14.98 -1.35
C LEU A 759 8.67 13.79 -1.68
N THR A 760 9.01 13.00 -0.66
CA THR A 760 9.84 11.80 -0.85
C THR A 760 9.12 10.75 -1.69
N SER A 761 7.83 10.54 -1.44
CA SER A 761 7.01 9.65 -2.26
C SER A 761 6.97 10.08 -3.72
N SER A 762 6.69 11.35 -3.98
CA SER A 762 6.63 11.89 -5.34
C SER A 762 8.00 11.81 -6.05
N TYR A 763 9.10 12.08 -5.35
CA TYR A 763 10.45 11.87 -5.86
C TYR A 763 10.68 10.40 -6.29
N LEU A 764 10.22 9.43 -5.48
CA LEU A 764 10.39 8.01 -5.76
C LEU A 764 9.57 7.50 -6.97
N GLU A 765 8.41 8.09 -7.24
CA GLU A 765 7.58 7.73 -8.41
C GLU A 765 8.33 7.90 -9.73
N HIS A 766 9.22 8.90 -9.81
CA HIS A 766 10.10 9.12 -10.95
C HIS A 766 11.44 8.40 -10.80
N LYS A 767 12.12 8.56 -9.66
CA LYS A 767 13.53 8.14 -9.52
C LYS A 767 13.74 6.64 -9.69
N ILE A 768 12.80 5.83 -9.21
CA ILE A 768 12.87 4.37 -9.34
C ILE A 768 12.83 3.95 -10.81
N LEU A 769 12.01 4.63 -11.61
CA LEU A 769 11.88 4.33 -13.03
C LEU A 769 13.10 4.81 -13.82
N GLU A 770 13.64 5.99 -13.50
CA GLU A 770 14.90 6.48 -14.08
C GLU A 770 16.03 5.48 -13.84
N ASN A 771 16.24 5.08 -12.58
CA ASN A 771 17.30 4.11 -12.24
C ASN A 771 17.15 2.75 -12.94
N LEU A 772 15.91 2.33 -13.22
CA LEU A 772 15.63 1.05 -13.87
C LEU A 772 15.80 1.12 -15.40
N LEU A 773 15.51 2.27 -16.01
CA LEU A 773 15.42 2.41 -17.47
C LEU A 773 16.64 3.10 -18.10
N GLY A 774 17.49 3.76 -17.29
CA GLY A 774 18.63 4.55 -17.75
C GLY A 774 18.20 5.95 -18.16
#